data_AF-A0A835UL46-F1
#
_entry.id   AF-A0A835UL46-F1
#
_cell.length_a   1.000
_cell.length_b   1.000
_cell.length_c   1.000
_cell.angle_alpha   90.00
_cell.angle_beta   90.00
_cell.angle_gamma   90.00
#
_symmetry.space_group_name_H-M   'P 1'
#
loop_
_entity.id
_entity.type
_entity.pdbx_description
1 polymer ?
#
loop_
_entity_poly.entity_id
_entity_poly.type
_entity_poly.pdbx_seq_one_letter_code
_entity_poly.pdbx_strand_id
1 'polypeptide(L)'
;MAEEQNQSCCSLEGLKLVSTTSSGVEAGDENIILNPRFDDGLKNWSGRGCTIALRDSMGDGKVLPLTGKHFASTGGRTQTWNGIQQEITGRIQRKLAYELAAVVRIFGNPSSTNVLATLYVQATNGKEQYITIARVQATDKEWVQLQGRFLFNTVASKVIIYLEGPPPGVDILLNTMVVKHAEKLPPSPPPDTQNILYGVNIMTNSNFTDGLNGWSPLGPCTLSIADGAPHILPPMAVDSLASHEPLNGRYIIVTNRSQTWMAPFQEITTKIKLFVTYQVSAWVRVNSVRNGPQNINVALGVDNQYVNGGQVEAAEDKWYEIGGSFRIDKQASRIIVYVQGPMPGVDLMVSGLQIIPVDRKARFHHLKKRTDEVRKRDVLIKLSGCNVDDGLGAFVKVTQVKNSFPIGSCIGRTDIDNEEFVQFFVNNFNWGVFRNELKWYWTEPQQGIFNYTDADELLDFCNKNGILVRGHCIFWEVQSAVQPWVQSLSKNNLMLAVQNRLNGLLTRYKGKFKHYDVNNEMLHGSFYQDRLGRDIRANMFKTAQQLDPSPLLFVNDYHVEDGEDDKSSPEKYIRQIIDLQDQGAPVGGIGVQGHADYPVGSIISSALDKLGVLGLPVWFTEIDVASTNEYVRADDLEAMLREAYAHPAVEGMMLWGFWELLGRENSHLVNAEGEVNEAGRRFLALKQEWLSHAYGRVNEDGEFVFRGFHGSYNVEISTMGKKVSYTFIVEKGDTPLVLDISI
;
A
#
# COMPACT_ATOMS: atom_id res chain seq x y z
N MET A 1 19.38 31.74 -0.64
CA MET A 1 19.24 31.65 0.82
C MET A 1 17.85 31.06 1.03
N ALA A 2 17.63 29.76 0.85
CA ALA A 2 18.25 28.59 1.50
C ALA A 2 18.03 28.60 3.01
N GLU A 3 16.86 28.12 3.43
CA GLU A 3 16.37 27.77 4.78
C GLU A 3 14.86 27.53 4.60
N GLU A 4 14.15 26.50 5.05
CA GLU A 4 14.41 25.24 5.75
C GLU A 4 13.13 24.42 5.47
N GLN A 5 13.23 23.29 4.77
CA GLN A 5 12.09 22.39 4.60
C GLN A 5 12.12 21.33 5.69
N ASN A 6 11.08 21.40 6.51
CA ASN A 6 10.79 20.62 7.70
C ASN A 6 10.76 19.12 7.36
N GLN A 7 11.87 18.44 7.57
CA GLN A 7 11.86 17.02 7.92
C GLN A 7 11.17 16.91 9.27
N SER A 8 10.10 16.11 9.35
CA SER A 8 9.57 15.64 10.63
C SER A 8 10.61 14.75 11.30
N CYS A 9 11.55 15.39 11.98
CA CYS A 9 12.23 14.85 13.15
C CYS A 9 11.16 14.49 14.18
N CYS A 10 11.01 13.21 14.51
CA CYS A 10 10.52 12.84 15.83
C CYS A 10 11.50 13.42 16.86
N SER A 11 11.14 14.53 17.49
CA SER A 11 11.85 15.08 18.65
C SER A 11 11.79 14.06 19.79
N LEU A 12 12.93 13.43 20.07
CA LEU A 12 13.21 12.67 21.29
C LEU A 12 13.37 13.63 22.47
N GLU A 13 12.29 14.24 22.94
CA GLU A 13 12.24 14.83 24.28
C GLU A 13 10.99 14.32 25.00
N GLY A 14 11.15 13.12 25.54
CA GLY A 14 10.07 12.40 26.23
C GLY A 14 10.43 11.01 26.72
N LEU A 15 11.71 10.62 26.68
CA LEU A 15 12.22 9.49 27.45
C LEU A 15 12.98 10.07 28.64
N LYS A 16 12.27 10.27 29.76
CA LYS A 16 12.94 10.11 31.05
C LYS A 16 13.65 8.76 30.97
N LEU A 17 14.98 8.80 31.11
CA LEU A 17 15.80 7.65 31.41
C LEU A 17 15.17 6.90 32.58
N VAL A 18 14.28 5.95 32.29
CA VAL A 18 14.12 4.80 33.15
C VAL A 18 15.47 4.12 33.02
N SER A 19 16.23 4.15 34.10
CA SER A 19 17.48 3.43 34.24
C SER A 19 17.19 1.93 34.16
N THR A 20 16.94 1.43 32.96
CA THR A 20 17.10 0.01 32.67
C THR A 20 18.60 -0.21 32.59
N THR A 21 19.11 -0.75 33.70
CA THR A 21 20.38 -1.45 33.81
C THR A 21 20.87 -2.00 32.47
N SER A 22 22.12 -1.69 32.16
CA SER A 22 22.92 -2.27 31.09
C SER A 22 22.63 -3.76 30.85
N SER A 23 21.77 -4.08 29.89
CA SER A 23 21.74 -5.41 29.30
C SER A 23 22.60 -5.35 28.05
N GLY A 24 23.88 -5.70 28.19
CA GLY A 24 24.69 -6.10 27.05
C GLY A 24 23.95 -7.21 26.31
N VAL A 25 24.01 -7.21 24.98
CA VAL A 25 23.41 -8.24 24.12
C VAL A 25 24.13 -9.57 24.39
N GLU A 26 23.76 -10.30 25.45
CA GLU A 26 24.27 -11.65 25.68
C GLU A 26 23.96 -12.49 24.44
N ALA A 27 25.01 -13.11 23.87
CA ALA A 27 24.86 -14.06 22.79
C ALA A 27 24.22 -15.32 23.39
N GLY A 28 22.89 -15.39 23.37
CA GLY A 28 22.17 -16.62 23.68
C GLY A 28 22.44 -17.70 22.64
N ASP A 29 22.10 -18.96 22.98
CA ASP A 29 22.30 -20.20 22.20
C ASP A 29 21.66 -20.21 20.79
N GLU A 30 21.02 -19.12 20.35
CA GLU A 30 20.29 -18.98 19.08
C GLU A 30 20.98 -18.08 18.03
N ASN A 31 22.11 -17.43 18.36
CA ASN A 31 22.84 -16.60 17.40
C ASN A 31 23.61 -17.45 16.39
N ILE A 32 23.28 -17.30 15.10
CA ILE A 32 23.94 -18.03 14.01
C ILE A 32 25.27 -17.40 13.61
N ILE A 33 25.63 -16.20 14.08
CA ILE A 33 26.94 -15.57 13.87
C ILE A 33 27.94 -16.05 14.91
N LEU A 34 29.08 -16.56 14.44
CA LEU A 34 30.19 -16.97 15.29
C LEU A 34 31.12 -15.78 15.53
N ASN A 35 31.68 -15.74 16.74
CA ASN A 35 32.58 -14.68 17.20
C ASN A 35 31.99 -13.27 16.92
N PRO A 36 30.76 -12.97 17.41
CA PRO A 36 30.01 -11.77 17.04
C PRO A 36 30.59 -10.46 17.61
N ARG A 37 31.54 -10.55 18.54
CA ARG A 37 32.18 -9.41 19.23
C ARG A 37 33.70 -9.35 19.02
N PHE A 38 34.24 -10.24 18.20
CA PHE A 38 35.68 -10.32 17.91
C PHE A 38 36.58 -10.61 19.13
N ASP A 39 36.03 -11.27 20.16
CA ASP A 39 36.78 -11.70 21.34
C ASP A 39 37.86 -12.74 20.98
N ASP A 40 37.58 -13.58 19.96
CA ASP A 40 38.53 -14.55 19.37
C ASP A 40 39.24 -13.98 18.11
N GLY A 41 39.46 -12.67 18.08
CA GLY A 41 40.04 -11.97 16.93
C GLY A 41 39.15 -12.04 15.69
N LEU A 42 39.73 -12.32 14.51
CA LEU A 42 38.98 -12.42 13.24
C LEU A 42 38.55 -13.85 12.88
N LYS A 43 38.56 -14.79 13.83
CA LYS A 43 38.13 -16.17 13.59
C LYS A 43 36.72 -16.20 12.98
N ASN A 44 36.55 -16.93 11.88
CA ASN A 44 35.33 -17.05 11.04
C ASN A 44 34.95 -15.80 10.22
N TRP A 45 35.69 -14.71 10.32
CA TRP A 45 35.47 -13.49 9.54
C TRP A 45 36.48 -13.38 8.41
N SER A 46 36.02 -12.88 7.26
CA SER A 46 36.89 -12.61 6.11
C SER A 46 36.46 -11.34 5.39
N GLY A 47 37.35 -10.77 4.58
CA GLY A 47 36.99 -9.69 3.68
C GLY A 47 36.44 -10.24 2.36
N ARG A 48 35.41 -9.60 1.82
CA ARG A 48 34.87 -9.85 0.48
C ARG A 48 35.46 -8.82 -0.47
N GLY A 49 36.43 -9.22 -1.28
CA GLY A 49 37.11 -8.31 -2.21
C GLY A 49 37.94 -7.20 -1.55
N CYS A 50 38.22 -7.30 -0.25
CA CYS A 50 39.07 -6.39 0.52
C CYS A 50 39.78 -7.13 1.65
N THR A 51 40.69 -6.46 2.37
CA THR A 51 41.27 -7.00 3.61
C THR A 51 40.42 -6.60 4.82
N ILE A 52 40.59 -7.32 5.93
CA ILE A 52 40.00 -6.96 7.22
C ILE A 52 41.10 -7.00 8.30
N ALA A 53 40.98 -6.13 9.31
CA ALA A 53 41.91 -6.04 10.43
C ALA A 53 41.14 -5.94 11.75
N LEU A 54 41.68 -6.57 12.79
CA LEU A 54 41.23 -6.37 14.17
C LEU A 54 41.81 -5.07 14.71
N ARG A 55 41.00 -4.24 15.34
CA ARG A 55 41.38 -2.93 15.88
C ARG A 55 40.92 -2.79 17.31
N ASP A 56 41.80 -2.29 18.18
CA ASP A 56 41.46 -1.75 19.51
C ASP A 56 41.22 -0.22 19.45
N SER A 57 41.77 0.44 18.42
CA SER A 57 41.54 1.85 18.10
C SER A 57 41.81 2.15 16.61
N MET A 58 41.28 3.28 16.12
CA MET A 58 41.58 3.80 14.76
C MET A 58 41.56 5.33 14.74
N GLY A 59 42.27 5.94 13.79
CA GLY A 59 42.34 7.40 13.63
C GLY A 59 42.97 8.12 14.82
N ASP A 60 44.13 7.62 15.28
CA ASP A 60 44.86 8.14 16.45
C ASP A 60 44.03 8.14 17.74
N GLY A 61 43.25 7.08 17.96
CA GLY A 61 42.42 6.91 19.17
C GLY A 61 41.06 7.59 19.12
N LYS A 62 40.69 8.23 18.01
CA LYS A 62 39.37 8.88 17.84
C LYS A 62 38.22 7.88 17.68
N VAL A 63 38.52 6.67 17.24
CA VAL A 63 37.55 5.58 17.12
C VAL A 63 37.93 4.48 18.09
N LEU A 64 37.05 4.22 19.05
CA LEU A 64 37.15 3.13 20.01
C LEU A 64 35.97 2.15 19.82
N PRO A 65 36.14 0.86 20.20
CA PRO A 65 35.04 -0.09 20.25
C PRO A 65 33.86 0.45 21.08
N LEU A 66 32.63 0.31 20.58
CA LEU A 66 31.43 0.68 21.37
C LEU A 66 31.25 -0.29 22.54
N THR A 67 31.47 -1.58 22.28
CA THR A 67 31.44 -2.66 23.25
C THR A 67 32.63 -3.59 23.05
N GLY A 68 33.03 -4.31 24.11
CA GLY A 68 34.16 -5.23 24.07
C GLY A 68 35.52 -4.52 23.97
N LYS A 69 36.55 -5.27 23.55
CA LYS A 69 37.94 -4.77 23.42
C LYS A 69 38.34 -4.42 21.99
N HIS A 70 37.63 -4.94 21.01
CA HIS A 70 38.02 -4.84 19.60
C HIS A 70 36.82 -4.56 18.68
N PHE A 71 37.11 -4.12 17.46
CA PHE A 71 36.19 -4.12 16.32
C PHE A 71 36.94 -4.56 15.06
N ALA A 72 36.22 -4.99 14.03
CA ALA A 72 36.79 -5.26 12.72
C ALA A 72 36.69 -4.03 11.82
N SER A 73 37.75 -3.73 11.07
CA SER A 73 37.76 -2.70 10.03
C SER A 73 38.11 -3.32 8.68
N THR A 74 37.46 -2.90 7.61
CA THR A 74 37.96 -3.19 6.25
C THR A 74 39.24 -2.42 5.95
N GLY A 75 39.90 -2.77 4.85
CA GLY A 75 40.96 -1.99 4.23
C GLY A 75 41.06 -2.29 2.73
N GLY A 76 41.47 -1.30 1.93
CA GLY A 76 41.70 -1.49 0.50
C GLY A 76 40.43 -1.75 -0.32
N ARG A 77 39.27 -1.20 0.09
CA ARG A 77 38.01 -1.31 -0.67
C ARG A 77 38.13 -0.55 -1.99
N THR A 78 37.91 -1.23 -3.12
CA THR A 78 37.96 -0.66 -4.48
C THR A 78 36.61 -0.59 -5.18
N GLN A 79 35.60 -1.27 -4.63
CA GLN A 79 34.24 -1.35 -5.12
C GLN A 79 33.25 -1.23 -3.95
N THR A 80 32.02 -0.76 -4.23
CA THR A 80 30.97 -0.59 -3.20
C THR A 80 30.54 -1.91 -2.55
N TRP A 81 30.64 -3.03 -3.28
CA TRP A 81 30.32 -4.37 -2.78
C TRP A 81 31.43 -5.00 -1.92
N ASN A 82 32.62 -4.37 -1.84
CA ASN A 82 33.66 -4.88 -0.96
C ASN A 82 33.28 -4.70 0.50
N GLY A 83 33.58 -5.68 1.36
CA GLY A 83 32.93 -5.75 2.67
C GLY A 83 33.50 -6.74 3.68
N ILE A 84 32.93 -6.74 4.89
CA ILE A 84 33.19 -7.74 5.93
C ILE A 84 32.14 -8.84 5.80
N GLN A 85 32.54 -10.12 5.77
CA GLN A 85 31.63 -11.24 5.55
C GLN A 85 31.82 -12.41 6.53
N GLN A 86 30.76 -13.19 6.70
CA GLN A 86 30.79 -14.50 7.35
C GLN A 86 29.90 -15.50 6.59
N GLU A 87 30.41 -16.71 6.36
CA GLU A 87 29.63 -17.79 5.73
C GLU A 87 28.74 -18.48 6.77
N ILE A 88 27.44 -18.60 6.49
CA ILE A 88 26.42 -19.14 7.41
C ILE A 88 25.70 -20.39 6.87
N THR A 89 26.16 -20.98 5.77
CA THR A 89 25.52 -22.10 5.05
C THR A 89 24.96 -23.21 5.95
N GLY A 90 25.76 -23.71 6.91
CA GLY A 90 25.36 -24.79 7.82
C GLY A 90 24.62 -24.36 9.08
N ARG A 91 24.32 -23.06 9.22
CA ARG A 91 23.72 -22.45 10.42
C ARG A 91 22.41 -21.71 10.14
N ILE A 92 22.00 -21.64 8.88
CA ILE A 92 20.73 -21.06 8.46
C ILE A 92 19.78 -22.16 7.99
N GLN A 93 18.49 -22.01 8.27
CA GLN A 93 17.45 -22.96 7.87
C GLN A 93 16.48 -22.28 6.90
N ARG A 94 15.98 -23.07 5.92
CA ARG A 94 14.97 -22.59 4.98
C ARG A 94 13.64 -22.33 5.70
N LYS A 95 12.87 -21.38 5.18
CA LYS A 95 11.50 -21.03 5.59
C LYS A 95 11.38 -20.53 7.03
N LEU A 96 12.48 -20.05 7.59
CA LEU A 96 12.51 -19.37 8.89
C LEU A 96 12.88 -17.90 8.68
N ALA A 97 12.18 -16.99 9.35
CA ALA A 97 12.60 -15.60 9.42
C ALA A 97 13.77 -15.44 10.40
N TYR A 98 14.68 -14.56 10.03
CA TYR A 98 15.83 -14.18 10.84
C TYR A 98 15.84 -12.66 11.05
N GLU A 99 16.29 -12.25 12.23
CA GLU A 99 16.60 -10.87 12.57
C GLU A 99 18.11 -10.67 12.56
N LEU A 100 18.56 -9.62 11.88
CA LEU A 100 19.92 -9.13 11.92
C LEU A 100 19.99 -7.83 12.72
N ALA A 101 20.97 -7.75 13.61
CA ALA A 101 21.42 -6.51 14.22
C ALA A 101 22.94 -6.40 14.12
N ALA A 102 23.43 -5.31 13.55
CA ALA A 102 24.86 -4.99 13.48
C ALA A 102 25.12 -3.56 13.99
N VAL A 103 26.26 -3.33 14.62
CA VAL A 103 26.71 -1.99 15.03
C VAL A 103 27.86 -1.57 14.14
N VAL A 104 27.62 -0.57 13.31
CA VAL A 104 28.50 -0.16 12.22
C VAL A 104 28.91 1.30 12.32
N ARG A 105 30.08 1.62 11.76
CA ARG A 105 30.60 2.97 11.56
C ARG A 105 31.40 2.99 10.26
N ILE A 106 31.64 4.16 9.67
CA ILE A 106 32.53 4.30 8.52
C ILE A 106 33.78 5.10 8.88
N PHE A 107 34.83 5.02 8.07
CA PHE A 107 36.04 5.82 8.24
C PHE A 107 36.67 6.16 6.89
N GLY A 108 37.17 7.39 6.71
CA GLY A 108 37.89 7.81 5.49
C GLY A 108 37.16 8.77 4.54
N ASN A 109 35.95 9.26 4.88
CA ASN A 109 35.30 10.37 4.17
C ASN A 109 34.24 11.04 5.09
N PRO A 110 34.34 12.34 5.42
CA PRO A 110 33.56 12.99 6.49
C PRO A 110 32.06 13.22 6.18
N SER A 111 31.49 12.57 5.17
CA SER A 111 30.06 12.62 4.80
C SER A 111 29.31 11.33 5.14
N SER A 112 27.98 11.41 5.30
CA SER A 112 27.14 10.24 5.54
C SER A 112 27.01 9.36 4.28
N THR A 113 27.01 8.04 4.45
CA THR A 113 26.76 7.10 3.35
C THR A 113 26.01 5.85 3.81
N ASN A 114 25.44 5.11 2.85
CA ASN A 114 24.73 3.87 3.16
C ASN A 114 25.71 2.73 3.48
N VAL A 115 25.49 2.07 4.61
CA VAL A 115 25.97 0.72 4.89
C VAL A 115 24.80 -0.24 4.76
N LEU A 116 24.98 -1.32 4.02
CA LEU A 116 23.98 -2.35 3.75
C LEU A 116 24.41 -3.67 4.37
N ALA A 117 23.45 -4.44 4.90
CA ALA A 117 23.62 -5.87 5.12
C ALA A 117 22.99 -6.62 3.96
N THR A 118 23.75 -7.54 3.37
CA THR A 118 23.33 -8.31 2.20
C THR A 118 23.54 -9.81 2.44
N LEU A 119 22.53 -10.59 2.09
CA LEU A 119 22.59 -12.05 2.03
C LEU A 119 22.96 -12.45 0.60
N TYR A 120 24.16 -13.01 0.43
CA TYR A 120 24.55 -13.72 -0.78
C TYR A 120 24.12 -15.18 -0.67
N VAL A 121 23.41 -15.67 -1.68
CA VAL A 121 22.95 -17.05 -1.78
C VAL A 121 23.43 -17.63 -3.10
N GLN A 122 24.13 -18.76 -3.04
CA GLN A 122 24.42 -19.58 -4.19
C GLN A 122 23.53 -20.81 -4.15
N ALA A 123 22.57 -20.88 -5.06
CA ALA A 123 21.70 -22.04 -5.23
C ALA A 123 22.51 -23.26 -5.69
N THR A 124 21.99 -24.46 -5.45
CA THR A 124 22.66 -25.73 -5.83
C THR A 124 22.86 -25.90 -7.34
N ASN A 125 22.12 -25.17 -8.16
CA ASN A 125 22.29 -25.09 -9.62
C ASN A 125 23.35 -24.04 -10.05
N GLY A 126 24.03 -23.41 -9.10
CA GLY A 126 25.06 -22.39 -9.35
C GLY A 126 24.53 -20.96 -9.49
N LYS A 127 23.20 -20.74 -9.48
CA LYS A 127 22.62 -19.40 -9.55
C LYS A 127 22.98 -18.60 -8.30
N GLU A 128 23.40 -17.35 -8.49
CA GLU A 128 23.70 -16.43 -7.40
C GLU A 128 22.56 -15.44 -7.20
N GLN A 129 22.24 -15.12 -5.94
CA GLN A 129 21.27 -14.13 -5.53
C GLN A 129 21.88 -13.23 -4.46
N TYR A 130 21.50 -11.94 -4.49
CA TYR A 130 21.94 -10.92 -3.54
C TYR A 130 20.69 -10.26 -2.97
N ILE A 131 20.42 -10.50 -1.69
CA ILE A 131 19.21 -10.04 -1.01
C ILE A 131 19.62 -9.00 0.03
N THR A 132 19.25 -7.74 -0.19
CA THR A 132 19.46 -6.68 0.81
C THR A 132 18.55 -6.92 2.02
N ILE A 133 19.14 -7.09 3.20
CA ILE A 133 18.44 -7.28 4.48
C ILE A 133 18.10 -5.93 5.11
N ALA A 134 19.06 -5.01 5.13
CA ALA A 134 18.96 -3.74 5.83
C ALA A 134 19.85 -2.68 5.20
N ARG A 135 19.51 -1.41 5.43
CA ARG A 135 20.36 -0.25 5.12
C ARG A 135 20.35 0.74 6.28
N VAL A 136 21.48 1.39 6.53
CA VAL A 136 21.57 2.51 7.48
C VAL A 136 22.49 3.59 6.93
N GLN A 137 22.17 4.84 7.20
CA GLN A 137 23.10 5.95 6.97
C GLN A 137 24.12 5.98 8.11
N ALA A 138 25.39 5.81 7.78
CA ALA A 138 26.49 5.80 8.72
C ALA A 138 27.43 6.98 8.45
N THR A 139 28.04 7.50 9.52
CA THR A 139 29.04 8.58 9.47
C THR A 139 30.35 8.13 10.09
N ASP A 140 31.38 8.95 9.97
CA ASP A 140 32.65 8.74 10.65
C ASP A 140 32.66 9.22 12.11
N LYS A 141 31.52 9.69 12.65
CA LYS A 141 31.43 10.32 13.98
C LYS A 141 30.96 9.38 15.08
N GLU A 142 29.98 8.53 14.78
CA GLU A 142 29.31 7.70 15.77
C GLU A 142 29.04 6.29 15.25
N TRP A 143 28.85 5.36 16.20
CA TRP A 143 28.38 4.02 15.90
C TRP A 143 26.86 4.04 15.74
N VAL A 144 26.37 3.46 14.65
CA VAL A 144 24.93 3.36 14.36
C VAL A 144 24.51 1.90 14.27
N GLN A 145 23.25 1.64 14.62
CA GLN A 145 22.70 0.29 14.55
C GLN A 145 22.05 0.06 13.18
N LEU A 146 22.46 -1.01 12.52
CA LEU A 146 21.86 -1.56 11.31
C LEU A 146 20.98 -2.75 11.72
N GLN A 147 19.68 -2.69 11.45
CA GLN A 147 18.75 -3.77 11.76
C GLN A 147 17.91 -4.15 10.54
N GLY A 148 17.55 -5.42 10.41
CA GLY A 148 16.59 -5.88 9.41
C GLY A 148 16.13 -7.30 9.64
N ARG A 149 15.08 -7.69 8.91
CA ARG A 149 14.51 -9.04 8.90
C ARG A 149 14.60 -9.62 7.50
N PHE A 150 14.82 -10.92 7.41
CA PHE A 150 14.84 -11.62 6.12
C PHE A 150 14.31 -13.04 6.26
N LEU A 151 13.73 -13.55 5.18
CA LEU A 151 13.29 -14.93 5.03
C LEU A 151 14.22 -15.64 4.05
N PHE A 152 14.68 -16.84 4.42
CA PHE A 152 15.54 -17.64 3.55
C PHE A 152 14.77 -18.77 2.89
N ASN A 153 14.50 -18.66 1.59
CA ASN A 153 13.64 -19.61 0.86
C ASN A 153 14.42 -20.64 0.02
N THR A 154 15.64 -20.33 -0.38
CA THR A 154 16.37 -21.06 -1.44
C THR A 154 17.11 -22.29 -0.92
N VAL A 155 17.13 -23.39 -1.69
CA VAL A 155 18.09 -24.48 -1.46
C VAL A 155 19.47 -24.02 -1.95
N ALA A 156 20.37 -23.76 -1.01
CA ALA A 156 21.68 -23.18 -1.31
C ALA A 156 22.83 -24.14 -1.02
N SER A 157 23.83 -24.14 -1.91
CA SER A 157 25.14 -24.73 -1.65
C SER A 157 26.03 -23.81 -0.81
N LYS A 158 25.76 -22.50 -0.83
CA LYS A 158 26.52 -21.51 -0.07
C LYS A 158 25.66 -20.32 0.32
N VAL A 159 25.76 -19.89 1.58
CA VAL A 159 25.09 -18.69 2.09
C VAL A 159 26.10 -17.83 2.84
N ILE A 160 26.22 -16.57 2.46
CA ILE A 160 27.12 -15.60 3.10
C ILE A 160 26.31 -14.38 3.49
N ILE A 161 26.57 -13.87 4.68
CA ILE A 161 26.10 -12.55 5.07
C ILE A 161 27.29 -11.58 5.10
N TYR A 162 27.10 -10.39 4.54
CA TYR A 162 28.18 -9.40 4.47
C TYR A 162 27.68 -7.96 4.51
N LEU A 163 28.57 -7.06 4.94
CA LEU A 163 28.32 -5.62 5.00
C LEU A 163 29.00 -4.91 3.83
N GLU A 164 28.26 -4.09 3.09
CA GLU A 164 28.72 -3.37 1.91
C GLU A 164 28.12 -1.96 1.81
N GLY A 165 28.36 -1.25 0.72
CA GLY A 165 27.62 -0.01 0.40
C GLY A 165 28.48 1.24 0.22
N PRO A 166 29.36 1.60 1.17
CA PRO A 166 30.10 2.85 1.08
C PRO A 166 30.99 2.92 -0.18
N PRO A 167 31.31 4.12 -0.70
CA PRO A 167 32.18 4.29 -1.86
C PRO A 167 33.55 3.60 -1.71
N PRO A 168 34.25 3.32 -2.82
CA PRO A 168 35.64 2.89 -2.80
C PRO A 168 36.51 3.81 -1.93
N GLY A 169 37.43 3.23 -1.15
CA GLY A 169 38.32 3.96 -0.24
C GLY A 169 37.75 4.30 1.14
N VAL A 170 36.44 4.14 1.38
CA VAL A 170 35.82 4.32 2.70
C VAL A 170 35.81 2.99 3.44
N ASP A 171 36.34 2.91 4.66
CA ASP A 171 36.32 1.69 5.44
C ASP A 171 34.98 1.46 6.15
N ILE A 172 34.56 0.19 6.24
CA ILE A 172 33.44 -0.26 7.07
C ILE A 172 34.01 -0.80 8.37
N LEU A 173 33.46 -0.33 9.48
CA LEU A 173 33.80 -0.75 10.83
C LEU A 173 32.62 -1.51 11.40
N LEU A 174 32.90 -2.66 12.01
CA LEU A 174 31.91 -3.53 12.63
C LEU A 174 32.32 -3.82 14.07
N ASN A 175 31.53 -3.35 15.05
CA ASN A 175 31.77 -3.65 16.46
C ASN A 175 31.09 -4.94 16.88
N THR A 176 29.84 -5.18 16.46
CA THR A 176 29.16 -6.45 16.70
C THR A 176 28.15 -6.79 15.61
N MET A 177 27.91 -8.08 15.37
CA MET A 177 26.83 -8.58 14.51
C MET A 177 26.17 -9.80 15.15
N VAL A 178 24.85 -9.76 15.25
CA VAL A 178 24.01 -10.86 15.71
C VAL A 178 23.00 -11.16 14.62
N VAL A 179 22.83 -12.45 14.34
CA VAL A 179 21.74 -12.95 13.50
C VAL A 179 21.09 -14.10 14.24
N LYS A 180 19.80 -14.00 14.51
CA LYS A 180 19.06 -15.03 15.25
C LYS A 180 17.73 -15.30 14.58
N HIS A 181 17.11 -16.42 14.91
CA HIS A 181 15.74 -16.68 14.50
C HIS A 181 14.83 -15.54 15.00
N ALA A 182 13.95 -15.05 14.13
CA ALA A 182 13.01 -14.01 14.51
C ALA A 182 11.99 -14.58 15.51
N GLU A 183 11.68 -13.82 16.56
CA GLU A 183 10.70 -14.26 17.54
C GLU A 183 9.29 -14.23 16.93
N LYS A 184 8.56 -15.35 17.04
CA LYS A 184 7.14 -15.38 16.69
C LYS A 184 6.35 -14.72 17.82
N LEU A 185 6.02 -13.44 17.64
CA LEU A 185 5.15 -12.74 18.58
C LEU A 185 3.74 -13.36 18.56
N PRO A 186 3.12 -13.61 19.73
CA PRO A 186 1.74 -14.05 19.76
C PRO A 186 0.84 -12.96 19.15
N PRO A 187 -0.24 -13.34 18.45
CA PRO A 187 -1.16 -12.37 17.88
C PRO A 187 -1.80 -11.50 18.97
N SER A 188 -1.98 -10.22 18.64
CA SER A 188 -2.72 -9.29 19.50
C SER A 188 -4.17 -9.76 19.69
N PRO A 189 -4.79 -9.58 20.87
CA PRO A 189 -6.20 -9.89 21.05
C PRO A 189 -7.09 -8.98 20.19
N PRO A 190 -8.33 -9.41 19.88
CA PRO A 190 -9.32 -8.54 19.23
C PRO A 190 -9.54 -7.25 20.04
N PRO A 191 -9.68 -6.09 19.39
CA PRO A 191 -10.03 -4.85 20.06
C PRO A 191 -11.36 -4.92 20.81
N ASP A 192 -11.46 -4.24 21.95
CA ASP A 192 -12.73 -4.07 22.66
C ASP A 192 -13.61 -3.04 21.94
N THR A 193 -14.69 -3.52 21.34
CA THR A 193 -15.66 -2.71 20.59
C THR A 193 -17.01 -2.58 21.32
N GLN A 194 -17.08 -2.93 22.60
CA GLN A 194 -18.32 -2.83 23.36
C GLN A 194 -18.72 -1.36 23.61
N ASN A 195 -20.03 -1.11 23.61
CA ASN A 195 -20.64 0.19 23.92
C ASN A 195 -20.24 1.34 22.97
N ILE A 196 -19.85 1.03 21.73
CA ILE A 196 -19.68 2.04 20.68
C ILE A 196 -21.07 2.44 20.16
N LEU A 197 -21.37 3.74 20.22
CA LEU A 197 -22.56 4.32 19.60
C LEU A 197 -22.26 4.66 18.15
N TYR A 198 -22.45 3.68 17.27
CA TYR A 198 -22.34 3.86 15.83
C TYR A 198 -23.40 4.83 15.28
N GLY A 199 -23.06 5.55 14.22
CA GLY A 199 -23.99 6.46 13.55
C GLY A 199 -24.32 7.75 14.30
N VAL A 200 -23.51 8.11 15.31
CA VAL A 200 -23.67 9.31 16.12
C VAL A 200 -22.43 10.19 15.99
N ASN A 201 -22.63 11.49 15.76
CA ASN A 201 -21.55 12.47 15.77
C ASN A 201 -21.04 12.69 17.21
N ILE A 202 -19.73 12.54 17.45
CA ILE A 202 -19.13 12.77 18.77
C ILE A 202 -18.89 14.27 19.05
N MET A 203 -18.97 15.12 18.04
CA MET A 203 -18.83 16.57 18.20
C MET A 203 -20.05 17.17 18.88
N THR A 204 -19.83 18.08 19.82
CA THR A 204 -20.92 18.80 20.50
C THR A 204 -21.23 20.11 19.77
N ASN A 205 -22.52 20.48 19.67
CA ASN A 205 -22.96 21.74 19.07
C ASN A 205 -22.33 22.00 17.66
N SER A 206 -22.24 20.96 16.83
CA SER A 206 -21.68 21.04 15.46
C SER A 206 -22.57 21.81 14.48
N ASN A 207 -23.84 22.02 14.84
CA ASN A 207 -24.79 22.85 14.11
C ASN A 207 -24.88 24.30 14.62
N PHE A 208 -24.14 24.66 15.68
CA PHE A 208 -24.11 26.02 16.25
C PHE A 208 -25.51 26.58 16.64
N THR A 209 -26.43 25.71 17.05
CA THR A 209 -27.73 26.13 17.59
C THR A 209 -27.56 26.86 18.92
N ASP A 210 -26.56 26.47 19.72
CA ASP A 210 -26.22 27.05 21.02
C ASP A 210 -24.96 27.94 20.94
N GLY A 211 -24.86 28.75 19.88
CA GLY A 211 -23.74 29.66 19.67
C GLY A 211 -22.38 28.94 19.63
N LEU A 212 -21.39 29.46 20.35
CA LEU A 212 -20.05 28.89 20.47
C LEU A 212 -19.91 27.88 21.62
N ASN A 213 -20.99 27.44 22.26
CA ASN A 213 -20.89 26.51 23.39
C ASN A 213 -20.15 25.22 22.97
N GLY A 214 -19.17 24.79 23.77
CA GLY A 214 -18.29 23.66 23.49
C GLY A 214 -17.11 23.96 22.55
N TRP A 215 -17.06 25.13 21.90
CA TRP A 215 -15.97 25.54 21.00
C TRP A 215 -15.07 26.59 21.66
N SER A 216 -13.76 26.46 21.46
CA SER A 216 -12.78 27.42 21.98
C SER A 216 -11.74 27.78 20.92
N PRO A 217 -11.14 28.99 20.99
CA PRO A 217 -10.05 29.36 20.10
C PRO A 217 -8.76 28.62 20.51
N LEU A 218 -8.11 27.98 19.54
CA LEU A 218 -6.75 27.46 19.67
C LEU A 218 -5.79 28.57 19.28
N GLY A 219 -5.13 29.18 20.26
CA GLY A 219 -4.28 30.36 20.06
C GLY A 219 -5.05 31.68 19.94
N PRO A 220 -4.35 32.80 19.74
CA PRO A 220 -4.95 34.14 19.69
C PRO A 220 -5.66 34.40 18.36
N CYS A 221 -6.88 33.86 18.21
CA CYS A 221 -7.80 34.15 17.11
C CYS A 221 -9.20 34.51 17.66
N THR A 222 -10.08 35.02 16.80
CA THR A 222 -11.45 35.39 17.17
C THR A 222 -12.45 34.43 16.55
N LEU A 223 -13.34 33.87 17.37
CA LEU A 223 -14.45 33.03 16.93
C LEU A 223 -15.76 33.81 16.99
N SER A 224 -16.58 33.70 15.94
CA SER A 224 -17.97 34.19 15.95
C SER A 224 -18.87 33.32 15.08
N ILE A 225 -20.19 33.46 15.22
CA ILE A 225 -21.17 32.70 14.43
C ILE A 225 -21.77 33.61 13.37
N ALA A 226 -21.98 33.06 12.18
CA ALA A 226 -22.67 33.71 11.06
C ALA A 226 -23.57 32.71 10.30
N ASP A 227 -24.44 33.23 9.45
CA ASP A 227 -25.36 32.47 8.59
C ASP A 227 -24.87 32.44 7.13
N GLY A 228 -25.31 31.44 6.36
CA GLY A 228 -24.96 31.27 4.93
C GLY A 228 -24.17 29.99 4.62
N ALA A 229 -24.14 29.03 5.56
CA ALA A 229 -23.66 27.68 5.32
C ALA A 229 -24.69 26.82 4.58
N PRO A 230 -24.28 25.70 3.97
CA PRO A 230 -25.20 24.73 3.39
C PRO A 230 -26.19 24.21 4.44
N HIS A 231 -27.44 23.99 4.01
CA HIS A 231 -28.46 23.33 4.83
C HIS A 231 -28.40 21.79 4.74
N ILE A 232 -27.52 21.27 3.89
CA ILE A 232 -27.28 19.84 3.74
C ILE A 232 -26.03 19.44 4.53
N LEU A 233 -26.03 18.22 5.07
CA LEU A 233 -24.80 17.64 5.59
C LEU A 233 -23.80 17.41 4.45
N PRO A 234 -22.50 17.36 4.78
CA PRO A 234 -21.51 16.81 3.85
C PRO A 234 -21.96 15.43 3.33
N PRO A 235 -22.03 15.22 2.00
CA PRO A 235 -22.49 13.97 1.41
C PRO A 235 -21.84 12.71 1.99
N MET A 236 -20.53 12.72 2.26
CA MET A 236 -19.82 11.56 2.80
C MET A 236 -20.29 11.17 4.21
N ALA A 237 -20.85 12.10 4.99
CA ALA A 237 -21.35 11.83 6.34
C ALA A 237 -22.74 11.18 6.35
N VAL A 238 -23.52 11.33 5.28
CA VAL A 238 -24.93 10.91 5.20
C VAL A 238 -25.06 9.40 5.41
N ASP A 239 -24.22 8.63 4.72
CA ASP A 239 -24.21 7.16 4.79
C ASP A 239 -23.77 6.61 6.15
N SER A 240 -23.05 7.41 6.93
CA SER A 240 -22.48 7.00 8.21
C SER A 240 -23.36 7.37 9.39
N LEU A 241 -24.36 8.23 9.24
CA LEU A 241 -25.27 8.63 10.31
C LEU A 241 -26.52 7.75 10.35
N ALA A 242 -26.90 7.29 11.53
CA ALA A 242 -28.13 6.50 11.70
C ALA A 242 -29.40 7.36 11.50
N SER A 243 -29.31 8.64 11.87
CA SER A 243 -30.35 9.65 11.65
C SER A 243 -29.70 11.03 11.58
N HIS A 244 -30.22 11.91 10.74
CA HIS A 244 -29.74 13.29 10.66
C HIS A 244 -30.85 14.28 10.38
N GLU A 245 -30.68 15.49 10.90
CA GLU A 245 -31.48 16.66 10.54
C GLU A 245 -30.68 17.53 9.54
N PRO A 246 -31.35 18.29 8.66
CA PRO A 246 -30.69 19.31 7.85
C PRO A 246 -29.89 20.28 8.73
N LEU A 247 -28.76 20.76 8.21
CA LEU A 247 -28.02 21.84 8.85
C LEU A 247 -28.88 23.12 8.88
N ASN A 248 -28.71 23.93 9.92
CA ASN A 248 -29.48 25.16 10.11
C ASN A 248 -28.93 26.37 9.34
N GLY A 249 -27.88 26.19 8.53
CA GLY A 249 -27.25 27.25 7.74
C GLY A 249 -26.24 28.11 8.52
N ARG A 250 -25.91 27.78 9.77
CA ARG A 250 -24.90 28.49 10.58
C ARG A 250 -23.50 27.92 10.40
N TYR A 251 -22.51 28.78 10.59
CA TYR A 251 -21.10 28.40 10.62
C TYR A 251 -20.32 29.20 11.64
N ILE A 252 -19.18 28.67 12.07
CA ILE A 252 -18.18 29.40 12.84
C ILE A 252 -17.22 30.10 11.88
N ILE A 253 -16.97 31.38 12.09
CA ILE A 253 -15.91 32.15 11.41
C ILE A 253 -14.75 32.40 12.36
N VAL A 254 -13.55 32.21 11.84
CA VAL A 254 -12.29 32.33 12.55
C VAL A 254 -11.49 33.45 11.89
N THR A 255 -11.30 34.54 12.61
CA THR A 255 -10.59 35.74 12.11
C THR A 255 -9.37 36.06 12.99
N ASN A 256 -8.57 37.04 12.56
CA ASN A 256 -7.36 37.48 13.26
C ASN A 256 -6.32 36.36 13.45
N ARG A 257 -6.24 35.43 12.50
CA ARG A 257 -5.31 34.30 12.52
C ARG A 257 -3.93 34.75 12.07
N SER A 258 -2.90 34.61 12.91
CA SER A 258 -1.50 34.89 12.53
C SER A 258 -0.67 33.63 12.27
N GLN A 259 -1.24 32.45 12.50
CA GLN A 259 -0.63 31.15 12.21
C GLN A 259 -1.68 30.19 11.63
N THR A 260 -1.25 29.20 10.85
CA THR A 260 -2.13 28.22 10.18
C THR A 260 -2.88 27.33 11.14
N TRP A 261 -2.31 27.02 12.30
CA TRP A 261 -2.92 26.17 13.33
C TRP A 261 -3.94 26.90 14.20
N MET A 262 -4.07 28.23 14.09
CA MET A 262 -5.06 28.97 14.88
C MET A 262 -6.46 28.67 14.38
N ALA A 263 -7.31 28.12 15.25
CA ALA A 263 -8.47 27.34 14.82
C ALA A 263 -9.56 27.28 15.89
N PRO A 264 -10.81 26.93 15.54
CA PRO A 264 -11.78 26.48 16.51
C PRO A 264 -11.45 25.03 16.91
N PHE A 265 -11.46 24.72 18.20
CA PHE A 265 -11.19 23.37 18.69
C PHE A 265 -12.23 22.87 19.71
N GLN A 266 -12.34 21.53 19.83
CA GLN A 266 -12.97 20.84 20.94
C GLN A 266 -12.05 19.73 21.48
N GLU A 267 -12.15 19.44 22.77
CA GLU A 267 -11.52 18.26 23.36
C GLU A 267 -12.44 17.04 23.26
N ILE A 268 -11.90 15.92 22.78
CA ILE A 268 -12.63 14.67 22.50
C ILE A 268 -12.03 13.46 23.23
N THR A 269 -11.07 13.66 24.14
CA THR A 269 -10.34 12.60 24.86
C THR A 269 -11.24 11.48 25.38
N THR A 270 -12.36 11.81 26.02
CA THR A 270 -13.28 10.83 26.64
C THR A 270 -14.25 10.18 25.66
N LYS A 271 -14.31 10.67 24.42
CA LYS A 271 -15.23 10.21 23.36
C LYS A 271 -14.57 9.23 22.39
N ILE A 272 -13.25 9.09 22.46
CA ILE A 272 -12.46 8.21 21.59
C ILE A 272 -12.25 6.83 22.24
N LYS A 273 -12.33 5.80 21.42
CA LYS A 273 -12.05 4.41 21.74
C LYS A 273 -10.85 3.92 20.93
N LEU A 274 -9.99 3.13 21.56
CA LEU A 274 -8.81 2.60 20.89
C LEU A 274 -9.21 1.65 19.77
N PHE A 275 -8.43 1.67 18.68
CA PHE A 275 -8.60 0.84 17.49
C PHE A 275 -9.92 1.05 16.72
N VAL A 276 -10.76 2.01 17.12
CA VAL A 276 -11.98 2.38 16.39
C VAL A 276 -11.63 3.41 15.33
N THR A 277 -12.07 3.16 14.09
CA THR A 277 -11.92 4.13 13.00
C THR A 277 -13.01 5.17 13.11
N TYR A 278 -12.63 6.44 13.03
CA TYR A 278 -13.56 7.56 13.00
C TYR A 278 -13.50 8.21 11.62
N GLN A 279 -14.66 8.38 11.01
CA GLN A 279 -14.82 9.22 9.83
C GLN A 279 -14.92 10.67 10.27
N VAL A 280 -14.26 11.54 9.52
CA VAL A 280 -14.35 13.00 9.64
C VAL A 280 -15.05 13.54 8.41
N SER A 281 -15.95 14.50 8.61
CA SER A 281 -16.52 15.25 7.51
C SER A 281 -16.94 16.66 7.93
N ALA A 282 -16.73 17.66 7.07
CA ALA A 282 -17.09 19.04 7.35
C ALA A 282 -17.31 19.86 6.08
N TRP A 283 -18.07 20.94 6.19
CA TRP A 283 -18.07 22.03 5.21
C TRP A 283 -17.05 23.10 5.62
N VAL A 284 -16.21 23.52 4.69
CA VAL A 284 -15.25 24.63 4.88
C VAL A 284 -15.31 25.64 3.76
N ARG A 285 -15.00 26.91 4.06
CA ARG A 285 -14.92 28.00 3.09
C ARG A 285 -13.88 29.02 3.54
N VAL A 286 -13.31 29.77 2.59
CA VAL A 286 -12.36 30.86 2.83
C VAL A 286 -12.79 32.12 2.09
N ASN A 287 -12.58 33.29 2.70
CA ASN A 287 -13.11 34.57 2.20
C ASN A 287 -12.34 35.18 1.01
N SER A 288 -11.10 34.75 0.74
CA SER A 288 -10.27 35.28 -0.34
C SER A 288 -9.12 34.36 -0.70
N VAL A 289 -9.12 33.87 -1.93
CA VAL A 289 -8.07 33.03 -2.56
C VAL A 289 -7.02 33.84 -3.32
N ARG A 290 -6.81 35.12 -2.97
CA ARG A 290 -5.85 36.03 -3.64
C ARG A 290 -4.42 35.48 -3.73
N ASN A 291 -4.06 34.52 -2.89
CA ASN A 291 -2.74 33.90 -2.85
C ASN A 291 -2.75 32.45 -3.37
N GLY A 292 -3.69 32.13 -4.27
CA GLY A 292 -3.87 30.79 -4.83
C GLY A 292 -4.70 29.87 -3.92
N PRO A 293 -4.78 28.58 -4.28
CA PRO A 293 -5.53 27.60 -3.52
C PRO A 293 -5.05 27.48 -2.08
N GLN A 294 -5.97 27.23 -1.16
CA GLN A 294 -5.72 27.15 0.27
C GLN A 294 -5.98 25.73 0.79
N ASN A 295 -4.98 25.13 1.42
CA ASN A 295 -5.17 23.85 2.10
C ASN A 295 -5.87 24.07 3.45
N ILE A 296 -6.92 23.30 3.69
CA ILE A 296 -7.70 23.30 4.92
C ILE A 296 -7.80 21.86 5.39
N ASN A 297 -7.56 21.63 6.68
CA ASN A 297 -7.47 20.30 7.24
C ASN A 297 -8.22 20.25 8.57
N VAL A 298 -8.91 19.14 8.82
CA VAL A 298 -9.35 18.78 10.17
C VAL A 298 -8.23 17.97 10.79
N ALA A 299 -7.61 18.49 11.84
CA ALA A 299 -6.49 17.87 12.52
C ALA A 299 -6.83 17.49 13.96
N LEU A 300 -6.09 16.51 14.45
CA LEU A 300 -6.07 16.14 15.85
C LEU A 300 -4.73 16.48 16.48
N GLY A 301 -4.79 16.89 17.75
CA GLY A 301 -3.64 16.99 18.64
C GLY A 301 -3.74 15.88 19.66
N VAL A 302 -2.93 14.83 19.51
CA VAL A 302 -2.89 13.64 20.38
C VAL A 302 -1.64 13.73 21.23
N ASP A 303 -1.76 14.12 22.49
CA ASP A 303 -0.62 14.41 23.38
C ASP A 303 0.43 15.34 22.71
N ASN A 304 -0.07 16.37 22.03
CA ASN A 304 0.67 17.35 21.22
C ASN A 304 1.30 16.80 19.93
N GLN A 305 1.03 15.56 19.55
CA GLN A 305 1.38 15.03 18.24
C GLN A 305 0.28 15.33 17.23
N TYR A 306 0.68 15.74 16.04
CA TYR A 306 -0.22 16.01 14.92
C TYR A 306 -0.72 14.70 14.32
N VAL A 307 -2.03 14.60 14.09
CA VAL A 307 -2.66 13.55 13.29
C VAL A 307 -3.58 14.22 12.28
N ASN A 308 -3.43 13.88 11.00
CA ASN A 308 -4.34 14.32 9.95
C ASN A 308 -5.68 13.58 10.12
N GLY A 309 -6.80 14.29 10.03
CA GLY A 309 -8.13 13.71 10.02
C GLY A 309 -8.86 13.94 8.69
N GLY A 310 -8.18 14.46 7.67
CA GLY A 310 -8.75 14.76 6.36
C GLY A 310 -8.52 16.21 5.95
N GLN A 311 -8.46 16.44 4.64
CA GLN A 311 -8.17 17.77 4.10
C GLN A 311 -8.77 18.02 2.73
N VAL A 312 -8.81 19.30 2.36
CA VAL A 312 -9.26 19.77 1.05
C VAL A 312 -8.50 21.02 0.64
N GLU A 313 -8.34 21.20 -0.67
CA GLU A 313 -7.82 22.42 -1.26
C GLU A 313 -8.98 23.31 -1.73
N ALA A 314 -9.12 24.49 -1.10
CA ALA A 314 -10.11 25.50 -1.45
C ALA A 314 -9.51 26.53 -2.42
N ALA A 315 -10.01 26.58 -3.66
CA ALA A 315 -9.50 27.44 -4.73
C ALA A 315 -10.44 28.60 -5.12
N GLU A 316 -11.67 28.62 -4.59
CA GLU A 316 -12.72 29.59 -4.89
C GLU A 316 -13.46 29.98 -3.60
N ASP A 317 -14.19 31.09 -3.63
CA ASP A 317 -15.05 31.52 -2.52
C ASP A 317 -16.37 30.73 -2.50
N LYS A 318 -16.28 29.43 -2.23
CA LYS A 318 -17.42 28.50 -2.10
C LYS A 318 -17.20 27.50 -0.97
N TRP A 319 -18.24 26.75 -0.64
CA TRP A 319 -18.15 25.66 0.33
C TRP A 319 -17.52 24.41 -0.28
N TYR A 320 -16.57 23.83 0.43
CA TYR A 320 -15.88 22.59 0.11
C TYR A 320 -16.16 21.56 1.17
N GLU A 321 -16.34 20.31 0.76
CA GLU A 321 -16.41 19.17 1.66
C GLU A 321 -15.01 18.71 2.02
N ILE A 322 -14.73 18.54 3.32
CA ILE A 322 -13.62 17.73 3.82
C ILE A 322 -14.16 16.33 4.09
N GLY A 323 -13.42 15.32 3.65
CA GLY A 323 -13.56 13.94 4.06
C GLY A 323 -12.20 13.40 4.48
N GLY A 324 -12.16 12.63 5.56
CA GLY A 324 -10.99 11.87 5.96
C GLY A 324 -11.30 10.96 7.13
N SER A 325 -10.29 10.37 7.72
CA SER A 325 -10.46 9.48 8.86
C SER A 325 -9.25 9.53 9.78
N PHE A 326 -9.41 8.92 10.95
CA PHE A 326 -8.31 8.68 11.86
C PHE A 326 -8.62 7.48 12.76
N ARG A 327 -7.58 6.99 13.43
CA ARG A 327 -7.66 6.00 14.49
C ARG A 327 -6.64 6.29 15.56
N ILE A 328 -6.98 5.99 16.81
CA ILE A 328 -6.05 6.08 17.95
C ILE A 328 -5.79 4.67 18.44
N ASP A 329 -4.53 4.23 18.37
CA ASP A 329 -4.14 2.86 18.71
C ASP A 329 -3.50 2.73 20.12
N LYS A 330 -3.19 3.87 20.74
CA LYS A 330 -2.59 3.95 22.07
C LYS A 330 -3.33 4.95 22.92
N GLN A 331 -3.44 4.65 24.22
CA GLN A 331 -4.09 5.55 25.16
C GLN A 331 -3.36 6.90 25.18
N ALA A 332 -4.10 7.96 24.86
CA ALA A 332 -3.61 9.34 24.97
C ALA A 332 -4.13 9.98 26.26
N SER A 333 -3.36 10.93 26.79
CA SER A 333 -3.75 11.73 27.95
C SER A 333 -4.71 12.85 27.55
N ARG A 334 -4.55 13.39 26.33
CA ARG A 334 -5.39 14.46 25.79
C ARG A 334 -5.50 14.36 24.28
N ILE A 335 -6.73 14.47 23.78
CA ILE A 335 -7.04 14.52 22.35
C ILE A 335 -7.92 15.73 22.07
N ILE A 336 -7.41 16.66 21.27
CA ILE A 336 -8.21 17.77 20.72
C ILE A 336 -8.41 17.59 19.23
N VAL A 337 -9.52 18.10 18.70
CA VAL A 337 -9.75 18.25 17.26
C VAL A 337 -9.95 19.71 16.91
N TYR A 338 -9.36 20.15 15.81
CA TYR A 338 -9.39 21.53 15.35
C TYR A 338 -9.34 21.59 13.82
N VAL A 339 -9.84 22.69 13.24
CA VAL A 339 -9.77 22.91 11.79
C VAL A 339 -8.71 23.96 11.49
N GLN A 340 -7.60 23.56 10.88
CA GLN A 340 -6.47 24.42 10.56
C GLN A 340 -6.32 24.64 9.05
N GLY A 341 -5.35 25.50 8.70
CA GLY A 341 -5.39 26.20 7.42
C GLY A 341 -6.55 27.22 7.42
N PRO A 342 -6.72 28.08 6.40
CA PRO A 342 -5.78 28.49 5.34
C PRO A 342 -4.54 29.23 5.89
N MET A 343 -3.75 29.84 5.01
CA MET A 343 -2.60 30.69 5.37
C MET A 343 -2.96 31.80 6.39
N PRO A 344 -1.97 32.33 7.13
CA PRO A 344 -2.19 33.43 8.07
C PRO A 344 -2.86 34.64 7.41
N GLY A 345 -3.78 35.28 8.12
CA GLY A 345 -4.54 36.44 7.65
C GLY A 345 -5.74 36.11 6.76
N VAL A 346 -5.96 34.84 6.40
CA VAL A 346 -7.18 34.40 5.69
C VAL A 346 -8.19 33.86 6.70
N ASP A 347 -9.43 34.34 6.58
CA ASP A 347 -10.52 33.91 7.45
C ASP A 347 -10.98 32.50 7.06
N LEU A 348 -11.23 31.67 8.07
CA LEU A 348 -11.74 30.31 7.91
C LEU A 348 -13.21 30.26 8.35
N MET A 349 -14.05 29.64 7.53
CA MET A 349 -15.42 29.28 7.89
C MET A 349 -15.55 27.76 7.99
N VAL A 350 -16.20 27.26 9.04
CA VAL A 350 -16.46 25.83 9.25
C VAL A 350 -17.92 25.60 9.60
N SER A 351 -18.56 24.63 8.93
CA SER A 351 -19.92 24.21 9.24
C SER A 351 -20.06 22.70 9.30
N GLY A 352 -20.92 22.23 10.21
CA GLY A 352 -21.38 20.86 10.23
C GLY A 352 -20.29 19.81 10.46
N LEU A 353 -19.25 20.09 11.25
CA LEU A 353 -18.20 19.11 11.55
C LEU A 353 -18.79 17.84 12.20
N GLN A 354 -18.68 16.73 11.49
CA GLN A 354 -19.06 15.39 11.91
C GLN A 354 -17.81 14.55 12.17
N ILE A 355 -17.76 13.91 13.34
CA ILE A 355 -16.81 12.84 13.63
C ILE A 355 -17.61 11.63 14.10
N ILE A 356 -17.58 10.54 13.33
CA ILE A 356 -18.52 9.42 13.48
C ILE A 356 -17.72 8.12 13.56
N PRO A 357 -17.91 7.26 14.58
CA PRO A 357 -17.32 5.93 14.59
C PRO A 357 -17.91 5.09 13.46
N VAL A 358 -17.05 4.46 12.66
CA VAL A 358 -17.44 3.79 11.41
C VAL A 358 -18.13 2.44 11.70
N ASP A 359 -19.37 2.29 11.24
CA ASP A 359 -20.11 1.02 11.28
C ASP A 359 -19.88 0.18 10.02
N ARG A 360 -18.94 -0.76 10.12
CA ARG A 360 -18.64 -1.68 9.02
C ARG A 360 -19.76 -2.67 8.75
N LYS A 361 -20.55 -3.06 9.76
CA LYS A 361 -21.58 -4.09 9.59
C LYS A 361 -22.70 -3.57 8.70
N ALA A 362 -23.20 -2.36 8.99
CA ALA A 362 -24.21 -1.71 8.16
C ALA A 362 -23.71 -1.50 6.73
N ARG A 363 -22.48 -0.99 6.57
CA ARG A 363 -21.86 -0.77 5.26
C ARG A 363 -21.71 -2.09 4.49
N PHE A 364 -21.24 -3.16 5.11
CA PHE A 364 -21.07 -4.45 4.43
C PHE A 364 -22.40 -5.06 3.99
N HIS A 365 -23.48 -4.86 4.74
CA HIS A 365 -24.81 -5.27 4.30
C HIS A 365 -25.25 -4.52 3.03
N HIS A 366 -24.99 -3.21 2.96
CA HIS A 366 -25.22 -2.42 1.75
C HIS A 366 -24.36 -2.91 0.58
N LEU A 367 -23.05 -3.08 0.78
CA LEU A 367 -22.13 -3.52 -0.26
C LEU A 367 -22.47 -4.91 -0.80
N LYS A 368 -22.96 -5.84 0.03
CA LYS A 368 -23.43 -7.16 -0.43
C LYS A 368 -24.57 -7.05 -1.43
N LYS A 369 -25.53 -6.15 -1.22
CA LYS A 369 -26.62 -5.89 -2.19
C LYS A 369 -26.06 -5.32 -3.48
N ARG A 370 -25.17 -4.33 -3.37
CA ARG A 370 -24.54 -3.70 -4.53
C ARG A 370 -23.69 -4.70 -5.34
N THR A 371 -22.96 -5.58 -4.67
CA THR A 371 -22.23 -6.68 -5.28
C THR A 371 -23.15 -7.62 -6.06
N ASP A 372 -24.34 -7.95 -5.54
CA ASP A 372 -25.32 -8.79 -6.25
C ASP A 372 -25.82 -8.14 -7.55
N GLU A 373 -26.03 -6.82 -7.51
CA GLU A 373 -26.42 -6.03 -8.68
C GLU A 373 -25.31 -5.96 -9.74
N VAL A 374 -24.08 -5.67 -9.31
CA VAL A 374 -22.96 -5.30 -10.19
C VAL A 374 -22.18 -6.53 -10.71
N ARG A 375 -22.06 -7.58 -9.89
CA ARG A 375 -21.14 -8.70 -10.14
C ARG A 375 -21.84 -10.00 -10.51
N LYS A 376 -23.17 -10.03 -10.45
CA LYS A 376 -23.95 -11.20 -10.85
C LYS A 376 -24.90 -10.90 -12.01
N ARG A 377 -25.22 -11.97 -12.74
CA ARG A 377 -26.15 -11.97 -13.86
C ARG A 377 -27.18 -13.07 -13.66
N ASP A 378 -28.41 -12.81 -14.11
CA ASP A 378 -29.46 -13.82 -14.13
C ASP A 378 -29.14 -14.91 -15.18
N VAL A 379 -29.36 -16.16 -14.82
CA VAL A 379 -29.12 -17.34 -15.66
C VAL A 379 -30.37 -18.20 -15.67
N LEU A 380 -30.83 -18.55 -16.86
CA LEU A 380 -31.96 -19.41 -17.13
C LEU A 380 -31.47 -20.68 -17.83
N ILE A 381 -31.60 -21.82 -17.16
CA ILE A 381 -31.30 -23.14 -17.72
C ILE A 381 -32.61 -23.77 -18.18
N LYS A 382 -32.71 -24.08 -19.48
CA LYS A 382 -33.86 -24.74 -20.10
C LYS A 382 -33.50 -26.18 -20.43
N LEU A 383 -34.28 -27.11 -19.89
CA LEU A 383 -34.06 -28.54 -20.13
C LEU A 383 -35.02 -29.05 -21.20
N SER A 384 -34.48 -29.67 -22.24
CA SER A 384 -35.24 -30.35 -23.28
C SER A 384 -35.05 -31.86 -23.17
N GLY A 385 -36.11 -32.65 -23.44
CA GLY A 385 -36.05 -34.12 -23.43
C GLY A 385 -36.28 -34.79 -22.06
N CYS A 386 -36.63 -34.04 -21.02
CA CYS A 386 -37.09 -34.58 -19.75
C CYS A 386 -38.59 -34.90 -19.84
N ASN A 387 -39.01 -36.14 -19.64
CA ASN A 387 -40.44 -36.43 -19.44
C ASN A 387 -40.87 -35.76 -18.13
N VAL A 388 -41.61 -34.66 -18.24
CA VAL A 388 -42.20 -33.92 -17.11
C VAL A 388 -43.27 -34.78 -16.40
N ASP A 389 -43.72 -35.87 -17.03
CA ASP A 389 -44.74 -36.81 -16.53
C ASP A 389 -44.26 -37.81 -15.44
N ASP A 390 -42.97 -37.88 -15.12
CA ASP A 390 -42.42 -38.87 -14.17
C ASP A 390 -42.58 -38.46 -12.68
N GLY A 391 -43.33 -37.38 -12.39
CA GLY A 391 -43.79 -37.00 -11.05
C GLY A 391 -42.75 -36.40 -10.08
N LEU A 392 -41.45 -36.42 -10.41
CA LEU A 392 -40.37 -35.87 -9.56
C LEU A 392 -39.55 -34.74 -10.23
N GLY A 393 -39.54 -34.61 -11.56
CA GLY A 393 -38.77 -33.57 -12.28
C GLY A 393 -37.24 -33.70 -12.17
N ALA A 394 -36.50 -33.07 -13.09
CA ALA A 394 -35.03 -33.05 -13.07
C ALA A 394 -34.50 -32.18 -11.92
N PHE A 395 -33.45 -32.66 -11.24
CA PHE A 395 -32.73 -31.90 -10.22
C PHE A 395 -31.45 -31.29 -10.80
N VAL A 396 -31.28 -29.98 -10.63
CA VAL A 396 -30.15 -29.20 -11.12
C VAL A 396 -29.26 -28.80 -9.94
N LYS A 397 -27.95 -28.99 -10.09
CA LYS A 397 -26.94 -28.51 -9.15
C LYS A 397 -25.88 -27.70 -9.91
N VAL A 398 -25.80 -26.42 -9.62
CA VAL A 398 -24.86 -25.47 -10.20
C VAL A 398 -23.76 -25.16 -9.19
N THR A 399 -22.50 -25.27 -9.63
CA THR A 399 -21.32 -24.93 -8.84
C THR A 399 -20.40 -24.03 -9.66
N GLN A 400 -20.14 -22.82 -9.18
CA GLN A 400 -19.09 -21.99 -9.76
C GLN A 400 -17.72 -22.59 -9.45
N VAL A 401 -16.89 -22.73 -10.48
CA VAL A 401 -15.54 -23.31 -10.40
C VAL A 401 -14.49 -22.21 -10.34
N LYS A 402 -14.72 -21.09 -11.04
CA LYS A 402 -13.79 -19.96 -11.10
C LYS A 402 -14.57 -18.64 -11.17
N ASN A 403 -14.25 -17.69 -10.31
CA ASN A 403 -14.69 -16.31 -10.44
C ASN A 403 -13.80 -15.60 -11.48
N SER A 404 -14.39 -14.82 -12.38
CA SER A 404 -13.64 -14.10 -13.43
C SER A 404 -13.08 -12.76 -12.99
N PHE A 405 -13.52 -12.20 -11.86
CA PHE A 405 -13.05 -10.90 -11.40
C PHE A 405 -11.54 -10.92 -11.13
N PRO A 406 -10.78 -9.94 -11.64
CA PRO A 406 -9.36 -9.84 -11.38
C PRO A 406 -9.02 -9.57 -9.92
N ILE A 407 -8.38 -10.54 -9.28
CA ILE A 407 -7.78 -10.43 -7.94
C ILE A 407 -6.34 -10.91 -8.06
N GLY A 408 -5.40 -9.98 -7.84
CA GLY A 408 -3.98 -10.30 -7.92
C GLY A 408 -3.17 -9.91 -6.69
N SER A 409 -1.87 -10.15 -6.75
CA SER A 409 -0.91 -9.63 -5.78
C SER A 409 0.43 -9.33 -6.46
N CYS A 410 1.23 -8.45 -5.85
CA CYS A 410 2.63 -8.36 -6.21
C CYS A 410 3.38 -9.67 -5.88
N ILE A 411 4.40 -9.95 -6.68
CA ILE A 411 5.36 -11.06 -6.52
C ILE A 411 6.75 -10.54 -6.87
N GLY A 412 7.77 -11.04 -6.18
CA GLY A 412 9.17 -10.83 -6.47
C GLY A 412 9.86 -12.14 -6.87
N ARG A 413 11.04 -12.03 -7.46
CA ARG A 413 11.73 -13.21 -8.00
C ARG A 413 12.09 -14.23 -6.93
N THR A 414 12.55 -13.80 -5.76
CA THR A 414 12.93 -14.73 -4.67
C THR A 414 11.73 -15.41 -4.03
N ASP A 415 10.52 -14.87 -4.19
CA ASP A 415 9.32 -15.42 -3.55
C ASP A 415 8.87 -16.71 -4.22
N ILE A 416 9.07 -16.83 -5.53
CA ILE A 416 8.72 -18.05 -6.28
C ILE A 416 9.69 -19.22 -6.03
N ASP A 417 10.74 -19.02 -5.22
CA ASP A 417 11.58 -20.11 -4.68
C ASP A 417 10.97 -20.76 -3.43
N ASN A 418 9.90 -20.18 -2.86
CA ASN A 418 9.14 -20.74 -1.74
C ASN A 418 7.90 -21.49 -2.26
N GLU A 419 7.85 -22.80 -2.02
CA GLU A 419 6.78 -23.65 -2.56
C GLU A 419 5.41 -23.35 -1.92
N GLU A 420 5.37 -22.94 -0.65
CA GLU A 420 4.13 -22.59 0.06
C GLU A 420 3.60 -21.22 -0.40
N PHE A 421 4.50 -20.26 -0.64
CA PHE A 421 4.17 -18.99 -1.28
C PHE A 421 3.53 -19.22 -2.65
N VAL A 422 4.18 -20.03 -3.51
CA VAL A 422 3.68 -20.36 -4.84
C VAL A 422 2.31 -21.03 -4.77
N GLN A 423 2.15 -22.01 -3.89
CA GLN A 423 0.88 -22.73 -3.74
C GLN A 423 -0.24 -21.80 -3.28
N PHE A 424 0.02 -20.91 -2.32
CA PHE A 424 -0.96 -19.92 -1.89
C PHE A 424 -1.28 -18.96 -3.04
N PHE A 425 -0.27 -18.45 -3.75
CA PHE A 425 -0.45 -17.48 -4.82
C PHE A 425 -1.32 -18.03 -5.95
N VAL A 426 -0.96 -19.21 -6.50
CA VAL A 426 -1.66 -19.83 -7.64
C VAL A 426 -3.10 -20.23 -7.29
N ASN A 427 -3.36 -20.62 -6.04
CA ASN A 427 -4.72 -20.96 -5.61
C ASN A 427 -5.59 -19.71 -5.40
N ASN A 428 -4.97 -18.58 -5.06
CA ASN A 428 -5.71 -17.44 -4.53
C ASN A 428 -5.79 -16.24 -5.47
N PHE A 429 -4.92 -16.14 -6.45
CA PHE A 429 -4.85 -15.00 -7.36
C PHE A 429 -4.91 -15.45 -8.82
N ASN A 430 -5.52 -14.63 -9.67
CA ASN A 430 -5.56 -14.83 -11.12
C ASN A 430 -4.80 -13.73 -11.89
N TRP A 431 -4.25 -12.76 -11.17
CA TRP A 431 -3.40 -11.69 -11.67
C TRP A 431 -2.11 -11.55 -10.84
N GLY A 432 -1.05 -11.07 -11.47
CA GLY A 432 0.22 -10.75 -10.84
C GLY A 432 0.77 -9.39 -11.28
N VAL A 433 1.64 -8.83 -10.45
CA VAL A 433 2.45 -7.65 -10.77
C VAL A 433 3.83 -7.85 -10.17
N PHE A 434 4.87 -7.40 -10.86
CA PHE A 434 6.24 -7.56 -10.35
C PHE A 434 6.56 -6.43 -9.39
N ARG A 435 7.04 -6.77 -8.19
CA ARG A 435 7.29 -5.79 -7.12
C ARG A 435 8.33 -4.75 -7.54
N ASN A 436 9.41 -5.20 -8.14
CA ASN A 436 10.52 -4.34 -8.58
C ASN A 436 11.04 -4.68 -9.98
N GLU A 437 10.85 -5.91 -10.44
CA GLU A 437 11.65 -6.55 -11.47
C GLU A 437 11.47 -5.93 -12.86
N LEU A 438 10.46 -5.08 -13.04
CA LEU A 438 10.24 -4.32 -14.27
C LEU A 438 10.57 -2.82 -14.13
N LYS A 439 10.78 -2.30 -12.91
CA LYS A 439 11.13 -0.88 -12.68
C LYS A 439 12.46 -0.53 -13.31
N TRP A 440 12.64 0.72 -13.72
CA TRP A 440 13.82 1.12 -14.51
C TRP A 440 15.12 0.92 -13.72
N TYR A 441 15.16 1.27 -12.44
CA TYR A 441 16.34 1.03 -11.60
C TYR A 441 16.70 -0.46 -11.44
N TRP A 442 15.75 -1.38 -11.62
CA TRP A 442 15.99 -2.82 -11.54
C TRP A 442 16.52 -3.38 -12.85
N THR A 443 15.92 -2.92 -13.95
CA THR A 443 16.20 -3.42 -15.30
C THR A 443 17.40 -2.74 -15.95
N GLU A 444 17.78 -1.54 -15.50
CA GLU A 444 18.97 -0.80 -15.93
C GLU A 444 19.58 0.02 -14.76
N PRO A 445 20.12 -0.64 -13.72
CA PRO A 445 20.68 0.04 -12.54
C PRO A 445 21.84 0.97 -12.88
N GLN A 446 22.61 0.65 -13.92
CA GLN A 446 23.67 1.47 -14.49
C GLN A 446 23.46 1.57 -16.00
N GLN A 447 23.82 2.71 -16.59
CA GLN A 447 23.60 2.97 -18.02
C GLN A 447 24.17 1.83 -18.88
N GLY A 448 23.32 1.21 -19.70
CA GLY A 448 23.68 0.11 -20.60
C GLY A 448 23.92 -1.25 -19.94
N ILE A 449 23.76 -1.37 -18.61
CA ILE A 449 23.86 -2.65 -17.88
C ILE A 449 22.45 -3.13 -17.56
N PHE A 450 21.93 -4.03 -18.41
CA PHE A 450 20.56 -4.51 -18.31
C PHE A 450 20.43 -5.81 -17.50
N ASN A 451 19.36 -5.92 -16.71
CA ASN A 451 18.91 -7.16 -16.09
C ASN A 451 17.42 -7.39 -16.38
N TYR A 452 17.12 -8.30 -17.31
CA TYR A 452 15.75 -8.73 -17.62
C TYR A 452 15.43 -10.14 -17.13
N THR A 453 16.43 -10.86 -16.62
CA THR A 453 16.31 -12.28 -16.24
C THR A 453 15.20 -12.49 -15.21
N ASP A 454 15.14 -11.64 -14.18
CA ASP A 454 14.16 -11.79 -13.11
C ASP A 454 12.71 -11.60 -13.62
N ALA A 455 12.50 -10.58 -14.47
CA ALA A 455 11.20 -10.32 -15.09
C ALA A 455 10.79 -11.41 -16.08
N ASP A 456 11.74 -11.96 -16.84
CA ASP A 456 11.49 -13.07 -17.77
C ASP A 456 11.07 -14.34 -17.01
N GLU A 457 11.79 -14.69 -15.93
CA GLU A 457 11.46 -15.85 -15.08
C GLU A 457 10.09 -15.70 -14.41
N LEU A 458 9.74 -14.49 -13.94
CA LEU A 458 8.42 -14.21 -13.38
C LEU A 458 7.30 -14.27 -14.42
N LEU A 459 7.53 -13.78 -15.64
CA LEU A 459 6.58 -13.92 -16.75
C LEU A 459 6.35 -15.38 -17.10
N ASP A 460 7.42 -16.18 -17.18
CA ASP A 460 7.32 -17.61 -17.46
C ASP A 460 6.55 -18.34 -16.36
N PHE A 461 6.81 -18.01 -15.10
CA PHE A 461 6.04 -18.50 -13.96
C PHE A 461 4.55 -18.16 -14.08
N CYS A 462 4.21 -16.90 -14.38
CA CYS A 462 2.82 -16.48 -14.52
C CYS A 462 2.13 -17.18 -15.71
N ASN A 463 2.80 -17.25 -16.87
CA ASN A 463 2.28 -17.91 -18.07
C ASN A 463 2.00 -19.39 -17.82
N LYS A 464 2.92 -20.10 -17.15
CA LYS A 464 2.76 -21.53 -16.82
C LYS A 464 1.55 -21.80 -15.92
N ASN A 465 1.19 -20.84 -15.07
CA ASN A 465 0.08 -20.95 -14.13
C ASN A 465 -1.20 -20.25 -14.60
N GLY A 466 -1.22 -19.72 -15.84
CA GLY A 466 -2.39 -19.01 -16.38
C GLY A 466 -2.72 -17.71 -15.64
N ILE A 467 -1.72 -17.05 -15.06
CA ILE A 467 -1.82 -15.78 -14.33
C ILE A 467 -1.57 -14.63 -15.31
N LEU A 468 -2.50 -13.67 -15.37
CA LEU A 468 -2.33 -12.45 -16.16
C LEU A 468 -1.43 -11.46 -15.43
N VAL A 469 -0.66 -10.66 -16.17
CA VAL A 469 0.37 -9.80 -15.56
C VAL A 469 0.21 -8.34 -15.95
N ARG A 470 0.36 -7.46 -14.95
CA ARG A 470 0.56 -6.02 -15.13
C ARG A 470 2.04 -5.66 -15.16
N GLY A 471 2.41 -4.82 -16.12
CA GLY A 471 3.73 -4.24 -16.22
C GLY A 471 3.85 -3.00 -15.34
N HIS A 472 4.46 -3.14 -14.17
CA HIS A 472 4.71 -2.04 -13.25
C HIS A 472 6.23 -1.85 -13.07
N CYS A 473 6.83 -0.76 -13.54
CA CYS A 473 6.25 0.31 -14.38
C CYS A 473 7.28 0.72 -15.45
N ILE A 474 6.84 1.42 -16.49
CA ILE A 474 7.77 1.88 -17.54
C ILE A 474 8.66 3.00 -16.97
N PHE A 475 8.02 4.01 -16.38
CA PHE A 475 8.64 5.16 -15.72
C PHE A 475 8.02 5.41 -14.33
N TRP A 476 8.78 6.07 -13.47
CA TRP A 476 8.32 6.55 -12.17
C TRP A 476 8.75 8.00 -11.99
N GLU A 477 7.79 8.89 -11.79
CA GLU A 477 7.98 10.35 -11.88
C GLU A 477 8.69 10.95 -10.64
N VAL A 478 8.69 10.24 -9.50
CA VAL A 478 9.29 10.72 -8.25
C VAL A 478 10.82 10.62 -8.30
N GLN A 479 11.51 11.74 -8.08
CA GLN A 479 12.97 11.82 -8.25
C GLN A 479 13.76 10.79 -7.41
N SER A 480 13.32 10.47 -6.20
CA SER A 480 13.99 9.48 -5.33
C SER A 480 13.96 8.06 -5.90
N ALA A 481 13.01 7.77 -6.79
CA ALA A 481 12.90 6.49 -7.50
C ALA A 481 13.73 6.44 -8.80
N VAL A 482 14.23 7.56 -9.28
CA VAL A 482 15.04 7.63 -10.51
C VAL A 482 16.49 7.34 -10.19
N GLN A 483 17.13 6.42 -10.90
CA GLN A 483 18.51 6.03 -10.61
C GLN A 483 19.54 7.17 -10.88
N PRO A 484 20.66 7.23 -10.11
CA PRO A 484 21.60 8.35 -10.15
C PRO A 484 22.14 8.71 -11.54
N TRP A 485 22.42 7.71 -12.38
CA TRP A 485 22.94 7.96 -13.73
C TRP A 485 21.92 8.70 -14.61
N VAL A 486 20.62 8.41 -14.49
CA VAL A 486 19.56 9.15 -15.20
C VAL A 486 19.39 10.56 -14.65
N GLN A 487 19.46 10.72 -13.32
CA GLN A 487 19.42 12.05 -12.70
C GLN A 487 20.54 12.96 -13.22
N SER A 488 21.74 12.43 -13.47
CA SER A 488 22.90 13.20 -13.96
C SER A 488 22.87 13.61 -15.44
N LEU A 489 21.96 13.08 -16.26
CA LEU A 489 21.97 13.32 -17.72
C LEU A 489 21.62 14.77 -18.06
N SER A 490 22.16 15.30 -19.15
CA SER A 490 21.66 16.55 -19.75
C SER A 490 20.26 16.33 -20.35
N LYS A 491 19.52 17.41 -20.66
CA LYS A 491 18.18 17.30 -21.27
C LYS A 491 18.14 16.41 -22.52
N ASN A 492 19.09 16.57 -23.44
CA ASN A 492 19.13 15.78 -24.68
C ASN A 492 19.46 14.31 -24.40
N ASN A 493 20.41 14.04 -23.49
CA ASN A 493 20.76 12.67 -23.13
C ASN A 493 19.64 11.99 -22.34
N LEU A 494 18.90 12.73 -21.51
CA LEU A 494 17.74 12.25 -20.79
C LEU A 494 16.60 11.88 -21.75
N MET A 495 16.32 12.72 -22.74
CA MET A 495 15.34 12.40 -23.79
C MET A 495 15.74 11.12 -24.53
N LEU A 496 17.02 10.99 -24.91
CA LEU A 496 17.52 9.77 -25.55
C LEU A 496 17.37 8.54 -24.66
N ALA A 497 17.68 8.64 -23.36
CA ALA A 497 17.51 7.57 -22.41
C ALA A 497 16.03 7.16 -22.25
N VAL A 498 15.10 8.12 -22.20
CA VAL A 498 13.65 7.85 -22.18
C VAL A 498 13.20 7.12 -23.45
N GLN A 499 13.68 7.54 -24.62
CA GLN A 499 13.38 6.85 -25.88
C GLN A 499 13.96 5.44 -25.93
N ASN A 500 15.19 5.25 -25.45
CA ASN A 500 15.81 3.93 -25.37
C ASN A 500 15.06 3.00 -24.42
N ARG A 501 14.60 3.51 -23.27
CA ARG A 501 13.78 2.78 -22.31
C ARG A 501 12.46 2.31 -22.93
N LEU A 502 11.73 3.22 -23.59
CA LEU A 502 10.48 2.89 -24.30
C LEU A 502 10.72 1.79 -25.35
N ASN A 503 11.67 2.01 -26.26
CA ASN A 503 11.98 1.08 -27.33
C ASN A 503 12.44 -0.29 -26.81
N GLY A 504 13.39 -0.30 -25.86
CA GLY A 504 13.96 -1.53 -25.32
C GLY A 504 12.94 -2.37 -24.56
N LEU A 505 12.26 -1.77 -23.59
CA LEU A 505 11.31 -2.49 -22.73
C LEU A 505 10.09 -2.98 -23.52
N LEU A 506 9.45 -2.10 -24.29
CA LEU A 506 8.18 -2.42 -24.95
C LEU A 506 8.36 -3.29 -26.19
N THR A 507 9.50 -3.22 -26.88
CA THR A 507 9.80 -4.18 -27.96
C THR A 507 10.05 -5.57 -27.38
N ARG A 508 10.79 -5.68 -26.27
CA ARG A 508 11.08 -6.97 -25.62
C ARG A 508 9.80 -7.67 -25.15
N TYR A 509 8.92 -6.91 -24.49
CA TYR A 509 7.74 -7.46 -23.81
C TYR A 509 6.44 -7.26 -24.58
N LYS A 510 6.52 -6.99 -25.89
CA LYS A 510 5.35 -6.76 -26.74
C LYS A 510 4.32 -7.89 -26.60
N GLY A 511 3.10 -7.53 -26.20
CA GLY A 511 1.97 -8.44 -26.02
C GLY A 511 2.06 -9.37 -24.81
N LYS A 512 3.05 -9.19 -23.91
CA LYS A 512 3.24 -10.04 -22.72
C LYS A 512 2.45 -9.56 -21.52
N PHE A 513 2.29 -8.25 -21.35
CA PHE A 513 1.51 -7.67 -20.26
C PHE A 513 0.11 -7.28 -20.73
N LYS A 514 -0.86 -7.33 -19.82
CA LYS A 514 -2.24 -6.90 -20.09
C LYS A 514 -2.43 -5.41 -19.85
N HIS A 515 -1.75 -4.86 -18.85
CA HIS A 515 -1.69 -3.42 -18.62
C HIS A 515 -0.24 -2.97 -18.41
N TYR A 516 0.00 -1.68 -18.64
CA TYR A 516 1.21 -1.00 -18.20
C TYR A 516 0.87 0.22 -17.36
N ASP A 517 1.51 0.37 -16.22
CA ASP A 517 1.62 1.67 -15.56
C ASP A 517 2.72 2.44 -16.28
N VAL A 518 2.31 3.44 -17.08
CA VAL A 518 3.23 4.10 -18.02
C VAL A 518 4.19 5.03 -17.26
N ASN A 519 3.63 5.90 -16.43
CA ASN A 519 4.41 6.82 -15.62
C ASN A 519 3.76 6.95 -14.25
N ASN A 520 4.38 6.33 -13.26
CA ASN A 520 3.85 6.18 -11.92
C ASN A 520 3.97 7.50 -11.13
N GLU A 521 2.95 7.81 -10.32
CA GLU A 521 2.96 8.90 -9.29
C GLU A 521 3.19 10.31 -9.86
N MET A 522 2.44 10.65 -10.91
CA MET A 522 2.55 11.94 -11.59
C MET A 522 1.91 13.10 -10.80
N LEU A 523 1.07 12.81 -9.79
CA LEU A 523 0.57 13.80 -8.84
C LEU A 523 1.66 14.25 -7.86
N HIS A 524 2.58 13.35 -7.50
CA HIS A 524 3.59 13.60 -6.46
C HIS A 524 4.97 13.94 -7.01
N GLY A 525 5.27 13.56 -8.25
CA GLY A 525 6.52 13.85 -8.94
C GLY A 525 6.35 14.74 -10.18
N SER A 526 7.45 15.33 -10.63
CA SER A 526 7.54 16.07 -11.89
C SER A 526 8.90 15.88 -12.61
N PHE A 527 9.68 14.86 -12.26
CA PHE A 527 11.08 14.73 -12.71
C PHE A 527 11.24 14.78 -14.23
N TYR A 528 10.44 14.01 -14.97
CA TYR A 528 10.55 14.01 -16.43
C TYR A 528 9.94 15.27 -17.04
N GLN A 529 8.78 15.72 -16.54
CA GLN A 529 8.10 16.92 -17.02
C GLN A 529 8.97 18.18 -16.91
N ASP A 530 9.58 18.42 -15.74
CA ASP A 530 10.37 19.63 -15.48
C ASP A 530 11.64 19.68 -16.33
N ARG A 531 12.18 18.51 -16.69
CA ARG A 531 13.45 18.41 -17.43
C ARG A 531 13.27 18.29 -18.94
N LEU A 532 12.19 17.66 -19.39
CA LEU A 532 11.94 17.38 -20.81
C LEU A 532 10.85 18.27 -21.42
N GLY A 533 9.99 18.88 -20.61
CA GLY A 533 8.87 19.75 -21.03
C GLY A 533 7.51 19.10 -20.80
N ARG A 534 6.45 19.91 -20.85
CA ARG A 534 5.07 19.53 -20.52
C ARG A 534 4.56 18.31 -21.29
N ASP A 535 4.87 18.25 -22.58
CA ASP A 535 4.33 17.23 -23.49
C ASP A 535 4.92 15.83 -23.27
N ILE A 536 5.97 15.69 -22.45
CA ILE A 536 6.68 14.41 -22.30
C ILE A 536 5.78 13.30 -21.77
N ARG A 537 4.89 13.62 -20.81
CA ARG A 537 3.99 12.63 -20.22
C ARG A 537 3.06 12.05 -21.28
N ALA A 538 2.39 12.92 -22.04
CA ALA A 538 1.54 12.47 -23.14
C ALA A 538 2.33 11.72 -24.23
N ASN A 539 3.56 12.15 -24.54
CA ASN A 539 4.43 11.46 -25.50
C ASN A 539 4.84 10.06 -25.03
N MET A 540 5.08 9.83 -23.74
CA MET A 540 5.36 8.49 -23.21
C MET A 540 4.21 7.52 -23.48
N PHE A 541 2.96 7.95 -23.23
CA PHE A 541 1.77 7.13 -23.53
C PHE A 541 1.60 6.88 -25.04
N LYS A 542 1.75 7.92 -25.88
CA LYS A 542 1.64 7.79 -27.34
C LYS A 542 2.69 6.82 -27.90
N THR A 543 3.95 6.96 -27.50
CA THR A 543 5.01 6.06 -27.93
C THR A 543 4.81 4.66 -27.40
N ALA A 544 4.31 4.50 -26.16
CA ALA A 544 4.04 3.18 -25.60
C ALA A 544 2.99 2.42 -26.41
N GLN A 545 1.86 3.06 -26.73
CA GLN A 545 0.80 2.49 -27.55
C GLN A 545 1.27 2.13 -28.97
N GLN A 546 2.19 2.90 -29.54
CA GLN A 546 2.77 2.63 -30.86
C GLN A 546 3.67 1.40 -30.87
N LEU A 547 4.49 1.23 -29.83
CA LEU A 547 5.44 0.11 -29.73
C LEU A 547 4.72 -1.21 -29.38
N ASP A 548 3.78 -1.16 -28.44
CA ASP A 548 2.92 -2.27 -28.08
C ASP A 548 1.45 -1.81 -27.99
N PRO A 549 0.60 -2.15 -28.98
CA PRO A 549 -0.80 -1.76 -28.96
C PRO A 549 -1.70 -2.70 -28.16
N SER A 550 -1.16 -3.79 -27.62
CA SER A 550 -1.92 -4.86 -26.95
C SER A 550 -2.44 -4.51 -25.55
N PRO A 551 -1.66 -3.85 -24.66
CA PRO A 551 -2.07 -3.57 -23.30
C PRO A 551 -2.90 -2.28 -23.18
N LEU A 552 -3.74 -2.21 -22.15
CA LEU A 552 -4.29 -0.93 -21.68
C LEU A 552 -3.19 -0.14 -20.95
N LEU A 553 -3.11 1.16 -21.22
CA LEU A 553 -2.14 2.04 -20.58
C LEU A 553 -2.78 2.78 -19.41
N PHE A 554 -2.21 2.61 -18.23
CA PHE A 554 -2.71 3.15 -16.97
C PHE A 554 -1.91 4.37 -16.53
N VAL A 555 -2.62 5.37 -16.02
CA VAL A 555 -2.10 6.25 -14.96
C VAL A 555 -2.16 5.46 -13.64
N ASN A 556 -1.23 5.69 -12.71
CA ASN A 556 -1.23 5.00 -11.40
C ASN A 556 -0.73 5.94 -10.31
N ASP A 557 -1.51 6.14 -9.25
CA ASP A 557 -1.20 7.11 -8.19
C ASP A 557 -1.82 6.74 -6.82
N TYR A 558 -1.31 7.32 -5.73
CA TYR A 558 -1.70 6.99 -4.34
C TYR A 558 -2.46 8.11 -3.61
N HIS A 559 -3.11 7.74 -2.49
CA HIS A 559 -3.92 8.62 -1.65
C HIS A 559 -4.99 9.41 -2.44
N VAL A 560 -5.51 8.82 -3.52
CA VAL A 560 -6.58 9.44 -4.32
C VAL A 560 -7.94 9.21 -3.63
N GLU A 561 -8.04 8.18 -2.81
CA GLU A 561 -9.26 7.58 -2.29
C GLU A 561 -9.55 7.82 -0.81
N ASP A 562 -8.68 8.53 -0.09
CA ASP A 562 -8.75 8.68 1.38
C ASP A 562 -8.96 10.12 1.88
N GLY A 563 -8.61 11.13 1.09
CA GLY A 563 -8.75 12.55 1.48
C GLY A 563 -7.67 13.03 2.46
N GLU A 564 -6.54 12.32 2.57
CA GLU A 564 -5.49 12.60 3.55
C GLU A 564 -4.20 13.21 2.95
N ASP A 565 -4.06 13.28 1.63
CA ASP A 565 -2.89 13.81 0.92
C ASP A 565 -3.17 15.16 0.26
N ASP A 566 -2.19 16.06 0.28
CA ASP A 566 -2.35 17.45 -0.18
C ASP A 566 -2.00 17.58 -1.66
N LYS A 567 -1.29 16.61 -2.22
CA LYS A 567 -0.91 16.53 -3.64
C LYS A 567 -1.91 15.73 -4.45
N SER A 568 -2.61 14.78 -3.85
CA SER A 568 -3.61 13.95 -4.53
C SER A 568 -5.04 14.20 -4.03
N SER A 569 -5.97 14.09 -4.97
CA SER A 569 -7.41 14.06 -4.73
C SER A 569 -8.06 13.50 -6.00
N PRO A 570 -9.31 13.01 -5.94
CA PRO A 570 -10.03 12.59 -7.15
C PRO A 570 -10.07 13.70 -8.21
N GLU A 571 -10.29 14.95 -7.81
CA GLU A 571 -10.37 16.10 -8.72
C GLU A 571 -9.02 16.46 -9.34
N LYS A 572 -7.91 16.36 -8.59
CA LYS A 572 -6.56 16.56 -9.13
C LYS A 572 -6.23 15.46 -10.13
N TYR A 573 -6.60 14.22 -9.81
CA TYR A 573 -6.32 13.10 -10.68
C TYR A 573 -7.13 13.13 -11.98
N ILE A 574 -8.43 13.44 -11.89
CA ILE A 574 -9.30 13.67 -13.04
C ILE A 574 -8.74 14.77 -13.95
N ARG A 575 -8.30 15.90 -13.39
CA ARG A 575 -7.69 16.98 -14.17
C ARG A 575 -6.41 16.52 -14.89
N GLN A 576 -5.55 15.76 -14.22
CA GLN A 576 -4.35 15.21 -14.84
C GLN A 576 -4.67 14.24 -15.98
N ILE A 577 -5.67 13.37 -15.81
CA ILE A 577 -6.09 12.41 -16.84
C ILE A 577 -6.67 13.13 -18.06
N ILE A 578 -7.53 14.13 -17.84
CA ILE A 578 -8.10 14.94 -18.93
C ILE A 578 -6.99 15.68 -19.68
N ASP A 579 -6.04 16.31 -18.99
CA ASP A 579 -4.90 16.99 -19.63
C ASP A 579 -4.06 16.05 -20.49
N LEU A 580 -3.85 14.80 -20.06
CA LEU A 580 -3.19 13.77 -20.86
C LEU A 580 -4.01 13.41 -22.11
N GLN A 581 -5.31 13.18 -21.95
CA GLN A 581 -6.21 12.83 -23.05
C GLN A 581 -6.31 13.96 -24.09
N ASP A 582 -6.40 15.21 -23.65
CA ASP A 582 -6.42 16.41 -24.51
C ASP A 582 -5.12 16.55 -25.32
N GLN A 583 -3.99 16.08 -24.79
CA GLN A 583 -2.70 16.02 -25.49
C GLN A 583 -2.52 14.77 -26.38
N GLY A 584 -3.59 13.96 -26.51
CA GLY A 584 -3.64 12.75 -27.34
C GLY A 584 -3.02 11.51 -26.71
N ALA A 585 -2.82 11.47 -25.39
CA ALA A 585 -2.37 10.27 -24.70
C ALA A 585 -3.49 9.21 -24.68
N PRO A 586 -3.24 7.98 -25.14
CA PRO A 586 -4.20 6.88 -25.08
C PRO A 586 -4.29 6.29 -23.66
N VAL A 587 -4.80 7.07 -22.70
CA VAL A 587 -5.07 6.60 -21.34
C VAL A 587 -6.23 5.60 -21.38
N GLY A 588 -5.95 4.34 -21.06
CA GLY A 588 -6.91 3.23 -21.13
C GLY A 588 -7.44 2.76 -19.78
N GLY A 589 -6.92 3.26 -18.66
CA GLY A 589 -7.38 2.89 -17.32
C GLY A 589 -6.81 3.79 -16.22
N ILE A 590 -7.43 3.72 -15.05
CA ILE A 590 -7.10 4.52 -13.86
C ILE A 590 -6.62 3.57 -12.76
N GLY A 591 -5.39 3.73 -12.31
CA GLY A 591 -4.81 2.99 -11.19
C GLY A 591 -4.89 3.80 -9.91
N VAL A 592 -5.58 3.25 -8.91
CA VAL A 592 -5.62 3.75 -7.54
C VAL A 592 -4.78 2.80 -6.70
N GLN A 593 -3.64 3.25 -6.16
CA GLN A 593 -2.73 2.33 -5.45
C GLN A 593 -3.44 1.61 -4.30
N GLY A 594 -4.20 2.29 -3.44
CA GLY A 594 -4.93 1.60 -2.37
C GLY A 594 -4.09 1.38 -1.10
N HIS A 595 -3.00 2.11 -0.92
CA HIS A 595 -2.23 2.13 0.33
C HIS A 595 -3.03 2.87 1.41
N ALA A 596 -3.82 2.11 2.17
CA ALA A 596 -4.77 2.68 3.12
C ALA A 596 -4.29 2.52 4.57
N ASP A 597 -4.45 3.57 5.37
CA ASP A 597 -4.19 3.53 6.80
C ASP A 597 -5.49 3.30 7.59
N TYR A 598 -6.51 4.11 7.33
CA TYR A 598 -7.77 4.11 8.06
C TYR A 598 -8.98 4.08 7.11
N PRO A 599 -9.14 3.05 6.26
CA PRO A 599 -10.11 3.07 5.18
C PRO A 599 -11.55 3.27 5.67
N VAL A 600 -12.25 4.23 5.06
CA VAL A 600 -13.68 4.50 5.31
C VAL A 600 -14.45 4.37 4.02
N GLY A 601 -15.45 3.48 4.03
CA GLY A 601 -16.17 3.08 2.84
C GLY A 601 -16.84 4.20 2.06
N SER A 602 -17.48 5.16 2.74
CA SER A 602 -18.13 6.31 2.10
C SER A 602 -17.16 7.26 1.41
N ILE A 603 -15.94 7.42 1.95
CA ILE A 603 -14.90 8.26 1.35
C ILE A 603 -14.34 7.59 0.10
N ILE A 604 -13.99 6.31 0.20
CA ILE A 604 -13.50 5.49 -0.92
C ILE A 604 -14.56 5.47 -2.03
N SER A 605 -15.82 5.20 -1.70
CA SER A 605 -16.92 5.19 -2.67
C SER A 605 -17.08 6.55 -3.36
N SER A 606 -17.01 7.65 -2.61
CA SER A 606 -17.09 9.00 -3.21
C SER A 606 -15.95 9.28 -4.19
N ALA A 607 -14.73 8.85 -3.87
CA ALA A 607 -13.60 8.94 -4.79
C ALA A 607 -13.82 8.10 -6.06
N LEU A 608 -14.29 6.86 -5.91
CA LEU A 608 -14.57 5.96 -7.03
C LEU A 608 -15.73 6.46 -7.91
N ASP A 609 -16.77 7.04 -7.32
CA ASP A 609 -17.89 7.65 -8.05
C ASP A 609 -17.39 8.80 -8.93
N LYS A 610 -16.53 9.67 -8.39
CA LYS A 610 -15.91 10.78 -9.15
C LYS A 610 -15.02 10.27 -10.28
N LEU A 611 -14.14 9.31 -10.01
CA LEU A 611 -13.26 8.71 -11.03
C LEU A 611 -14.05 7.99 -12.11
N GLY A 612 -15.14 7.32 -11.73
CA GLY A 612 -16.03 6.58 -12.64
C GLY A 612 -16.69 7.45 -13.71
N VAL A 613 -16.83 8.77 -13.49
CA VAL A 613 -17.37 9.73 -14.47
C VAL A 613 -16.53 9.76 -15.76
N LEU A 614 -15.23 9.43 -15.69
CA LEU A 614 -14.36 9.37 -16.86
C LEU A 614 -14.68 8.20 -17.81
N GLY A 615 -15.46 7.21 -17.36
CA GLY A 615 -15.81 6.03 -18.16
C GLY A 615 -14.64 5.08 -18.44
N LEU A 616 -13.47 5.32 -17.82
CA LEU A 616 -12.30 4.44 -17.86
C LEU A 616 -12.41 3.36 -16.77
N PRO A 617 -11.91 2.14 -16.99
CA PRO A 617 -11.85 1.13 -15.95
C PRO A 617 -10.91 1.57 -14.82
N VAL A 618 -11.43 1.53 -13.59
CA VAL A 618 -10.64 1.77 -12.37
C VAL A 618 -10.08 0.45 -11.86
N TRP A 619 -8.82 0.45 -11.45
CA TRP A 619 -8.18 -0.68 -10.79
C TRP A 619 -7.58 -0.23 -9.48
N PHE A 620 -7.84 -0.98 -8.42
CA PHE A 620 -6.99 -0.90 -7.24
C PHE A 620 -5.71 -1.68 -7.50
N THR A 621 -4.56 -1.01 -7.52
CA THR A 621 -3.34 -1.58 -8.09
C THR A 621 -2.37 -2.18 -7.07
N GLU A 622 -2.44 -1.72 -5.81
CA GLU A 622 -1.43 -1.94 -4.77
C GLU A 622 -2.06 -1.94 -3.36
N ILE A 623 -3.26 -2.54 -3.18
CA ILE A 623 -3.98 -2.52 -1.89
C ILE A 623 -3.09 -3.12 -0.80
N ASP A 624 -2.86 -2.35 0.24
CA ASP A 624 -2.41 -2.86 1.51
C ASP A 624 -2.97 -2.02 2.67
N VAL A 625 -3.13 -2.66 3.82
CA VAL A 625 -3.54 -2.02 5.07
C VAL A 625 -2.62 -2.50 6.17
N ALA A 626 -2.04 -1.58 6.94
CA ALA A 626 -1.06 -1.91 7.96
C ALA A 626 -1.62 -1.70 9.37
N SER A 627 -1.51 -2.72 10.22
CA SER A 627 -1.74 -2.58 11.65
C SER A 627 -0.99 -3.67 12.41
N THR A 628 -0.41 -3.29 13.55
CA THR A 628 0.21 -4.25 14.49
C THR A 628 -0.82 -5.20 15.11
N ASN A 629 -2.11 -4.82 15.10
CA ASN A 629 -3.20 -5.70 15.50
C ASN A 629 -3.81 -6.37 14.26
N GLU A 630 -3.73 -7.71 14.19
CA GLU A 630 -4.19 -8.47 13.02
C GLU A 630 -5.71 -8.38 12.78
N TYR A 631 -6.52 -8.15 13.82
CA TYR A 631 -7.99 -8.00 13.68
C TYR A 631 -8.36 -6.66 13.06
N VAL A 632 -7.66 -5.60 13.47
CA VAL A 632 -7.81 -4.27 12.88
C VAL A 632 -7.42 -4.30 11.40
N ARG A 633 -6.26 -4.90 11.10
CA ARG A 633 -5.82 -5.14 9.72
C ARG A 633 -6.84 -5.93 8.92
N ALA A 634 -7.42 -6.99 9.49
CA ALA A 634 -8.41 -7.81 8.82
C ALA A 634 -9.69 -7.04 8.49
N ASP A 635 -10.19 -6.25 9.45
CA ASP A 635 -11.36 -5.41 9.24
C ASP A 635 -11.10 -4.37 8.14
N ASP A 636 -9.92 -3.73 8.14
CA ASP A 636 -9.50 -2.71 7.16
C ASP A 636 -9.40 -3.27 5.75
N LEU A 637 -8.79 -4.45 5.64
CA LEU A 637 -8.65 -5.10 4.35
C LEU A 637 -10.03 -5.52 3.82
N GLU A 638 -10.89 -6.08 4.67
CA GLU A 638 -12.24 -6.46 4.28
C GLU A 638 -13.05 -5.24 3.80
N ALA A 639 -12.88 -4.07 4.43
CA ALA A 639 -13.51 -2.83 3.97
C ALA A 639 -13.04 -2.43 2.56
N MET A 640 -11.72 -2.34 2.34
CA MET A 640 -11.15 -2.00 1.02
C MET A 640 -11.62 -2.97 -0.07
N LEU A 641 -11.53 -4.27 0.20
CA LEU A 641 -11.88 -5.31 -0.77
C LEU A 641 -13.38 -5.29 -1.12
N ARG A 642 -14.26 -5.06 -0.14
CA ARG A 642 -15.71 -4.99 -0.39
C ARG A 642 -16.10 -3.75 -1.16
N GLU A 643 -15.53 -2.58 -0.85
CA GLU A 643 -15.78 -1.34 -1.61
C GLU A 643 -15.33 -1.50 -3.07
N ALA A 644 -14.10 -1.97 -3.27
CA ALA A 644 -13.56 -2.25 -4.60
C ALA A 644 -14.43 -3.25 -5.38
N TYR A 645 -14.83 -4.37 -4.75
CA TYR A 645 -15.61 -5.39 -5.43
C TYR A 645 -17.03 -4.93 -5.74
N ALA A 646 -17.67 -4.13 -4.89
CA ALA A 646 -19.04 -3.67 -5.10
C ALA A 646 -19.15 -2.53 -6.12
N HIS A 647 -18.10 -1.74 -6.35
CA HIS A 647 -18.18 -0.55 -7.20
C HIS A 647 -18.15 -0.89 -8.70
N PRO A 648 -19.11 -0.38 -9.53
CA PRO A 648 -19.24 -0.75 -10.94
C PRO A 648 -18.10 -0.26 -11.84
N ALA A 649 -17.43 0.85 -11.51
CA ALA A 649 -16.28 1.33 -12.27
C ALA A 649 -15.00 0.53 -12.02
N VAL A 650 -14.95 -0.26 -10.94
CA VAL A 650 -13.77 -1.06 -10.60
C VAL A 650 -13.79 -2.35 -11.39
N GLU A 651 -12.74 -2.62 -12.16
CA GLU A 651 -12.63 -3.82 -13.01
C GLU A 651 -11.50 -4.76 -12.55
N GLY A 652 -10.78 -4.42 -11.47
CA GLY A 652 -9.82 -5.31 -10.84
C GLY A 652 -9.20 -4.77 -9.57
N MET A 653 -8.64 -5.66 -8.75
CA MET A 653 -7.91 -5.30 -7.53
C MET A 653 -6.65 -6.15 -7.36
N MET A 654 -5.57 -5.57 -6.83
CA MET A 654 -4.37 -6.31 -6.46
C MET A 654 -3.88 -5.90 -5.09
N LEU A 655 -3.37 -6.89 -4.34
CA LEU A 655 -2.69 -6.65 -3.08
C LEU A 655 -1.23 -6.30 -3.31
N TRP A 656 -0.68 -5.36 -2.54
CA TRP A 656 0.76 -5.06 -2.57
C TRP A 656 1.55 -5.96 -1.61
N GLY A 657 1.38 -7.26 -1.83
CA GLY A 657 2.01 -8.32 -1.05
C GLY A 657 1.01 -8.98 -0.10
N PHE A 658 1.09 -10.30 -0.01
CA PHE A 658 0.26 -11.10 0.89
C PHE A 658 1.08 -11.91 1.90
N TRP A 659 2.40 -12.00 1.69
CA TRP A 659 3.34 -12.70 2.56
C TRP A 659 4.14 -11.69 3.37
N GLU A 660 4.45 -12.00 4.63
CA GLU A 660 5.29 -11.12 5.46
C GLU A 660 6.63 -10.85 4.76
N LEU A 661 7.13 -9.61 4.86
CA LEU A 661 8.33 -9.10 4.19
C LEU A 661 8.19 -8.81 2.67
N LEU A 662 7.04 -9.10 2.06
CA LEU A 662 6.79 -8.77 0.65
C LEU A 662 6.24 -7.35 0.41
N GLY A 663 5.52 -6.80 1.39
CA GLY A 663 4.86 -5.50 1.31
C GLY A 663 5.24 -4.57 2.45
N ARG A 664 4.34 -3.65 2.78
CA ARG A 664 4.42 -2.81 3.98
C ARG A 664 4.49 -3.67 5.25
N GLU A 665 5.16 -3.16 6.28
CA GLU A 665 5.23 -3.86 7.56
C GLU A 665 3.82 -4.06 8.12
N ASN A 666 3.54 -5.24 8.68
CA ASN A 666 2.25 -5.57 9.26
C ASN A 666 1.06 -5.43 8.29
N SER A 667 1.22 -5.72 6.98
CA SER A 667 0.11 -5.73 6.00
C SER A 667 -0.19 -7.10 5.37
N HIS A 668 0.51 -8.15 5.82
CA HIS A 668 0.46 -9.49 5.21
C HIS A 668 -0.80 -10.29 5.60
N LEU A 669 -1.14 -11.27 4.77
CA LEU A 669 -2.17 -12.30 5.00
C LEU A 669 -1.59 -13.57 5.61
N VAL A 670 -0.32 -13.84 5.27
CA VAL A 670 0.43 -15.02 5.67
C VAL A 670 1.73 -14.55 6.32
N ASN A 671 2.01 -15.05 7.52
CA ASN A 671 3.22 -14.75 8.27
C ASN A 671 4.45 -15.33 7.54
N ALA A 672 5.66 -14.91 7.91
CA ALA A 672 6.88 -15.27 7.20
C ALA A 672 7.08 -16.79 7.06
N GLU A 673 6.66 -17.56 8.06
CA GLU A 673 6.73 -19.03 8.11
C GLU A 673 5.46 -19.76 7.61
N GLY A 674 4.56 -19.09 6.87
CA GLY A 674 3.46 -19.75 6.16
C GLY A 674 2.12 -19.85 6.89
N GLU A 675 2.01 -19.29 8.10
CA GLU A 675 0.76 -19.30 8.88
C GLU A 675 -0.21 -18.20 8.42
N VAL A 676 -1.46 -18.58 8.13
CA VAL A 676 -2.52 -17.62 7.72
C VAL A 676 -3.07 -16.89 8.94
N ASN A 677 -2.94 -15.57 8.95
CA ASN A 677 -3.41 -14.69 10.03
C ASN A 677 -4.88 -14.29 9.86
N GLU A 678 -5.42 -13.45 10.75
CA GLU A 678 -6.84 -13.03 10.68
C GLU A 678 -7.21 -12.33 9.37
N ALA A 679 -6.34 -11.47 8.83
CA ALA A 679 -6.59 -10.81 7.55
C ALA A 679 -6.64 -11.81 6.39
N GLY A 680 -5.73 -12.80 6.40
CA GLY A 680 -5.76 -13.91 5.45
C GLY A 680 -7.03 -14.75 5.55
N ARG A 681 -7.51 -15.03 6.77
CA ARG A 681 -8.78 -15.75 6.98
C ARG A 681 -9.97 -14.97 6.41
N ARG A 682 -10.03 -13.65 6.62
CA ARG A 682 -11.08 -12.78 6.04
C ARG A 682 -11.04 -12.73 4.53
N PHE A 683 -9.84 -12.59 3.95
CA PHE A 683 -9.66 -12.62 2.50
C PHE A 683 -10.15 -13.95 1.90
N LEU A 684 -9.76 -15.08 2.47
CA LEU A 684 -10.21 -16.41 2.02
C LEU A 684 -11.73 -16.58 2.17
N ALA A 685 -12.32 -16.05 3.24
CA ALA A 685 -13.77 -16.06 3.44
C ALA A 685 -14.51 -15.23 2.37
N LEU A 686 -14.01 -14.03 2.03
CA LEU A 686 -14.56 -13.22 0.93
C LEU A 686 -14.50 -13.96 -0.41
N LYS A 687 -13.39 -14.64 -0.69
CA LYS A 687 -13.26 -15.46 -1.90
C LYS A 687 -14.33 -16.56 -1.99
N GLN A 688 -14.68 -17.18 -0.86
CA GLN A 688 -15.78 -18.15 -0.81
C GLN A 688 -17.15 -17.48 -0.91
N GLU A 689 -17.34 -16.32 -0.27
CA GLU A 689 -18.57 -15.52 -0.38
C GLU A 689 -18.85 -15.09 -1.82
N TRP A 690 -17.80 -14.83 -2.60
CA TRP A 690 -17.87 -14.44 -4.02
C TRP A 690 -17.89 -15.62 -4.99
N LEU A 691 -18.38 -16.78 -4.55
CA LEU A 691 -18.68 -17.91 -5.41
C LEU A 691 -20.17 -18.24 -5.37
N SER A 692 -20.72 -18.62 -6.52
CA SER A 692 -22.13 -18.96 -6.65
C SER A 692 -22.37 -20.46 -6.58
N HIS A 693 -23.34 -20.83 -5.77
CA HIS A 693 -23.87 -22.18 -5.69
C HIS A 693 -25.40 -22.11 -5.73
N ALA A 694 -26.02 -22.92 -6.57
CA ALA A 694 -27.48 -22.99 -6.66
C ALA A 694 -27.89 -24.44 -6.90
N TYR A 695 -29.02 -24.85 -6.34
CA TYR A 695 -29.58 -26.17 -6.59
C TYR A 695 -31.09 -26.15 -6.44
N GLY A 696 -31.78 -27.05 -7.12
CA GLY A 696 -33.22 -27.15 -7.05
C GLY A 696 -33.78 -28.06 -8.13
N ARG A 697 -35.11 -28.18 -8.14
CA ARG A 697 -35.82 -28.85 -9.24
C ARG A 697 -36.16 -27.83 -10.31
N VAL A 698 -36.23 -28.27 -11.56
CA VAL A 698 -36.85 -27.48 -12.62
C VAL A 698 -38.33 -27.26 -12.33
N ASN A 699 -38.88 -26.14 -12.79
CA ASN A 699 -40.30 -25.86 -12.73
C ASN A 699 -41.09 -26.67 -13.78
N GLU A 700 -42.40 -26.45 -13.86
CA GLU A 700 -43.32 -27.13 -14.80
C GLU A 700 -42.95 -26.89 -16.27
N ASP A 701 -42.29 -25.77 -16.59
CA ASP A 701 -41.81 -25.41 -17.92
C ASP A 701 -40.43 -26.02 -18.25
N GLY A 702 -39.85 -26.81 -17.35
CA GLY A 702 -38.51 -27.39 -17.52
C GLY A 702 -37.37 -26.39 -17.30
N GLU A 703 -37.63 -25.29 -16.60
CA GLU A 703 -36.71 -24.18 -16.39
C GLU A 703 -36.14 -24.15 -14.97
N PHE A 704 -34.88 -23.77 -14.84
CA PHE A 704 -34.21 -23.46 -13.57
C PHE A 704 -33.52 -22.11 -13.66
N VAL A 705 -33.87 -21.21 -12.73
CA VAL A 705 -33.34 -19.83 -12.70
C VAL A 705 -32.50 -19.62 -11.46
N PHE A 706 -31.36 -18.95 -11.63
CA PHE A 706 -30.53 -18.46 -10.53
C PHE A 706 -29.77 -17.21 -10.96
N ARG A 707 -29.20 -16.48 -10.00
CA ARG A 707 -28.30 -15.34 -10.27
C ARG A 707 -26.88 -15.71 -9.84
N GLY A 708 -25.93 -15.61 -10.77
CA GLY A 708 -24.56 -16.10 -10.58
C GLY A 708 -23.51 -15.03 -10.82
N PHE A 709 -22.44 -15.03 -10.01
CA PHE A 709 -21.24 -14.24 -10.23
C PHE A 709 -20.61 -14.54 -11.59
N HIS A 710 -19.96 -13.56 -12.21
CA HIS A 710 -19.27 -13.79 -13.47
C HIS A 710 -18.14 -14.82 -13.32
N GLY A 711 -18.01 -15.72 -14.29
CA GLY A 711 -16.99 -16.76 -14.32
C GLY A 711 -17.46 -18.12 -14.83
N SER A 712 -16.68 -19.15 -14.55
CA SER A 712 -16.89 -20.51 -15.09
C SER A 712 -17.65 -21.40 -14.11
N TYR A 713 -18.58 -22.20 -14.64
CA TYR A 713 -19.50 -23.04 -13.88
C TYR A 713 -19.50 -24.49 -14.38
N ASN A 714 -19.86 -25.39 -13.47
CA ASN A 714 -20.31 -26.74 -13.77
C ASN A 714 -21.78 -26.88 -13.33
N VAL A 715 -22.62 -27.42 -14.19
CA VAL A 715 -23.99 -27.82 -13.88
C VAL A 715 -24.12 -29.32 -13.98
N GLU A 716 -24.60 -29.95 -12.91
CA GLU A 716 -24.98 -31.36 -12.88
C GLU A 716 -26.51 -31.46 -12.92
N ILE A 717 -27.05 -32.27 -13.82
CA ILE A 717 -28.49 -32.51 -13.93
C ILE A 717 -28.74 -33.99 -13.68
N SER A 718 -29.64 -34.28 -12.74
CA SER A 718 -29.99 -35.63 -12.31
C SER A 718 -31.47 -35.89 -12.54
N THR A 719 -31.77 -36.98 -13.26
CA THR A 719 -33.12 -37.53 -13.47
C THR A 719 -33.19 -38.93 -12.85
N MET A 720 -34.34 -39.61 -12.88
CA MET A 720 -34.48 -40.95 -12.29
C MET A 720 -33.55 -42.01 -12.89
N GLY A 721 -33.11 -41.85 -14.15
CA GLY A 721 -32.28 -42.83 -14.84
C GLY A 721 -30.91 -42.32 -15.32
N LYS A 722 -30.63 -41.01 -15.24
CA LYS A 722 -29.43 -40.41 -15.86
C LYS A 722 -28.92 -39.21 -15.08
N LYS A 723 -27.60 -39.11 -14.98
CA LYS A 723 -26.88 -37.91 -14.53
C LYS A 723 -26.00 -37.40 -15.67
N VAL A 724 -26.09 -36.11 -15.97
CA VAL A 724 -25.27 -35.42 -17.00
C VAL A 724 -24.62 -34.18 -16.39
N SER A 725 -23.45 -33.79 -16.92
CA SER A 725 -22.72 -32.61 -16.46
C SER A 725 -22.29 -31.75 -17.65
N TYR A 726 -22.42 -30.42 -17.53
CA TYR A 726 -22.02 -29.44 -18.54
C TYR A 726 -21.23 -28.30 -17.91
N THR A 727 -20.32 -27.70 -18.69
CA THR A 727 -19.64 -26.47 -18.30
C THR A 727 -20.16 -25.29 -19.10
N PHE A 728 -20.23 -24.12 -18.48
CA PHE A 728 -20.61 -22.87 -19.12
C PHE A 728 -19.93 -21.68 -18.44
N ILE A 729 -20.00 -20.52 -19.08
CA ILE A 729 -19.43 -19.27 -18.57
C ILE A 729 -20.55 -18.24 -18.43
N VAL A 730 -20.59 -17.59 -17.28
CA VAL A 730 -21.44 -16.41 -17.04
C VAL A 730 -20.58 -15.18 -17.25
N GLU A 731 -20.77 -14.51 -18.38
CA GLU A 731 -20.12 -13.23 -18.68
C GLU A 731 -20.98 -12.05 -18.24
N LYS A 732 -20.35 -10.89 -18.02
CA LYS A 732 -21.05 -9.62 -17.73
C LYS A 732 -22.07 -9.31 -18.85
N GLY A 733 -23.27 -8.90 -18.48
CA GLY A 733 -24.32 -8.52 -19.44
C GLY A 733 -25.64 -8.15 -18.77
N ASP A 734 -26.42 -7.31 -19.45
CA ASP A 734 -27.63 -6.69 -18.90
C ASP A 734 -28.90 -7.55 -19.06
N THR A 735 -28.84 -8.61 -19.86
CA THR A 735 -29.95 -9.53 -20.10
C THR A 735 -29.66 -10.91 -19.51
N PRO A 736 -30.68 -11.69 -19.11
CA PRO A 736 -30.45 -13.05 -18.62
C PRO A 736 -29.66 -13.91 -19.62
N LEU A 737 -28.72 -14.71 -19.13
CA LEU A 737 -28.04 -15.73 -19.92
C LEU A 737 -28.96 -16.95 -20.02
N VAL A 738 -29.35 -17.32 -21.24
CA VAL A 738 -30.18 -18.51 -21.50
C VAL A 738 -29.31 -19.67 -21.96
N LEU A 739 -29.47 -20.83 -21.33
CA LEU A 739 -28.74 -22.07 -21.63
C LEU A 739 -29.73 -23.18 -21.97
N ASP A 740 -29.73 -23.64 -23.22
CA ASP A 740 -30.54 -24.77 -23.65
C ASP A 740 -29.73 -26.08 -23.53
N ILE A 741 -30.19 -27.00 -22.69
CA ILE A 741 -29.54 -28.27 -22.43
C ILE A 741 -30.48 -29.43 -22.78
N SER A 742 -30.06 -30.25 -23.75
CA SER A 742 -30.76 -31.49 -24.12
C SER A 742 -30.23 -32.66 -23.30
N ILE A 743 -31.14 -33.42 -22.68
CA ILE A 743 -30.81 -34.55 -21.78
C ILE A 743 -31.09 -35.89 -22.43
#